data_AF-A0AAW6Q3T9-F1
#
_entry.id   AF-A0AAW6Q3T9-F1
#
_cell.length_a   1.000
_cell.length_b   1.000
_cell.length_c   1.000
_cell.angle_alpha   90.00
_cell.angle_beta   90.00
_cell.angle_gamma   90.00
#
_symmetry.space_group_name_H-M   'P 1'
#
loop_
_entity.id
_entity.type
_entity.pdbx_description
1 polymer ?
#
loop_
_entity_poly.entity_id
_entity_poly.type
_entity_poly.pdbx_seq_one_letter_code
_entity_poly.pdbx_strand_id
1 'polypeptide(L)'
;MKKLAKPILFSPLLISGLALVSCTLGTTNAKEFKFDGNNDGQLQFVTSWNEKQPRFQALDQVVKLWNDKPEVKDQNNHEYLPIKLTPNYDKDYTVMAAKFEQIFSANDKNQTLNLVINYPAVAASAAKHKMLLDLNKFPDLAQAIKDTYHPKFLESNTQIATLDEKGIYTIPFVKSSQTLVINGPVMAWIIENAKKNGAKVADSPEDKRFFEQFSLPKSDTEHIKKLWAPRSFDDKNPNPWQNFELSHETFKYYDKVFDFSKRIKQGFVLKPADISTGDFPFGTDDIENLAFSKIFASAGGDYSNFMFEVTREKSKDLERVSFDKLFNKNSQSYQNTKKNYEQILDLFKSDAFFYPGRFSQESFANNLMNNHQLAMAISSTSNYQRRFVKSNSNFVFQTNGKTEKIPFSSKIQAYQIRELGPGQRDSQKAIYELKNVLTSQISHLINETKSSTYADSNVYLDPSDTNLAKKVKEFVDSNAKDSRQSYLVFGEDFSKFYQEKIKNTDTEIINLTNKNDKNDIFLLKNASVENPGGDKHLNQNEVVFLQEPIKNSSSNTKSIYTYQGPDLIAFHSNPEEDIATKNFLKWMLTHKQDFTYQGQSGEAKYHGSPSEYVAFRGNYLAPTKQVFGQNLSNTEQFQQNNSFRAAFKNFKTVNDDPQHNSFYMDPVDSRSALIRLEVKSTLNQMGRLVADGSQDQASFDKFLTALKTKLNSASVS
;
A
#
# COMPACT_ATOMS: atom_id res chain seq x y z
N MET A 1 -96.81 7.38 -9.87
CA MET A 1 -95.71 6.56 -9.31
C MET A 1 -94.47 7.43 -9.17
N LYS A 2 -93.95 7.57 -7.93
CA LYS A 2 -92.53 7.73 -7.47
C LYS A 2 -91.58 8.59 -8.36
N LYS A 3 -90.88 9.66 -7.94
CA LYS A 3 -90.45 10.29 -6.65
C LYS A 3 -90.15 11.79 -6.97
N LEU A 4 -90.58 12.82 -6.20
CA LEU A 4 -89.92 13.44 -5.01
C LEU A 4 -88.39 13.67 -5.19
N ALA A 5 -87.74 14.79 -4.85
CA ALA A 5 -88.11 16.14 -4.39
C ALA A 5 -86.84 17.03 -4.48
N LYS A 6 -87.05 18.36 -4.47
CA LYS A 6 -86.10 19.50 -4.44
C LYS A 6 -85.20 19.53 -3.15
N PRO A 7 -84.57 20.66 -2.77
CA PRO A 7 -83.52 21.52 -3.36
C PRO A 7 -82.29 21.60 -2.41
N ILE A 8 -81.24 22.35 -2.72
CA ILE A 8 -80.21 22.74 -1.72
C ILE A 8 -80.07 24.27 -1.69
N LEU A 9 -80.08 24.78 -0.46
CA LEU A 9 -80.07 26.17 -0.01
C LEU A 9 -78.94 26.30 1.04
N PHE A 10 -78.47 27.54 1.25
CA PHE A 10 -77.62 28.09 2.34
C PHE A 10 -76.10 28.27 2.11
N SER A 11 -75.73 29.52 1.77
CA SER A 11 -75.11 30.58 2.62
C SER A 11 -73.83 30.35 3.49
N PRO A 12 -73.10 31.45 3.83
CA PRO A 12 -71.63 31.53 4.00
C PRO A 12 -71.14 31.57 5.47
N LEU A 13 -69.82 31.47 5.71
CA LEU A 13 -69.02 32.10 6.81
C LEU A 13 -67.54 31.62 6.68
N LEU A 14 -66.56 32.50 6.42
CA LEU A 14 -65.63 33.23 7.34
C LEU A 14 -64.40 32.44 7.87
N ILE A 15 -63.22 32.98 7.52
CA ILE A 15 -61.94 33.16 8.26
C ILE A 15 -61.15 31.92 8.76
N SER A 16 -59.93 31.75 8.24
CA SER A 16 -58.70 31.86 9.05
C SER A 16 -57.46 31.92 8.16
N GLY A 17 -56.65 32.94 8.40
CA GLY A 17 -55.37 33.13 7.77
C GLY A 17 -54.29 32.30 8.44
N LEU A 18 -53.42 31.71 7.63
CA LEU A 18 -52.04 31.42 7.95
C LEU A 18 -51.23 31.78 6.71
N ALA A 19 -50.49 32.89 6.82
CA ALA A 19 -49.55 33.33 5.82
C ALA A 19 -48.35 32.36 5.82
N LEU A 20 -48.39 31.34 4.98
CA LEU A 20 -47.18 30.73 4.46
C LEU A 20 -46.69 31.61 3.32
N VAL A 21 -45.61 32.35 3.58
CA VAL A 21 -44.86 33.09 2.58
C VAL A 21 -44.27 32.06 1.60
N SER A 22 -45.03 31.73 0.55
CA SER A 22 -44.49 31.10 -0.64
C SER A 22 -43.74 32.18 -1.42
N CYS A 23 -42.45 32.36 -1.13
CA CYS A 23 -41.56 33.05 -2.06
C CYS A 23 -41.33 32.12 -3.27
N THR A 24 -42.29 32.11 -4.18
CA THR A 24 -42.06 31.74 -5.58
C THR A 24 -41.31 32.89 -6.25
N LEU A 25 -39.99 32.88 -6.13
CA LEU A 25 -39.13 33.59 -7.07
C LEU A 25 -38.68 32.59 -8.13
N GLY A 26 -39.42 32.61 -9.24
CA GLY A 26 -38.95 32.13 -10.52
C GLY A 26 -37.72 32.92 -10.93
N THR A 27 -36.56 32.32 -10.71
CA THR A 27 -35.50 32.30 -11.72
C THR A 27 -35.48 30.87 -12.23
N THR A 28 -35.20 30.65 -13.51
CA THR A 28 -34.92 29.33 -14.07
C THR A 28 -33.65 28.79 -13.39
N ASN A 29 -33.79 28.30 -12.16
CA ASN A 29 -32.77 27.59 -11.43
C ASN A 29 -32.54 26.30 -12.19
N ALA A 30 -31.45 26.23 -12.94
CA ALA A 30 -30.91 24.95 -13.33
C ALA A 30 -30.80 24.12 -12.04
N LYS A 31 -31.52 22.98 -11.98
CA LYS A 31 -31.42 22.09 -10.82
C LYS A 31 -29.94 21.76 -10.62
N GLU A 32 -29.46 21.96 -9.39
CA GLU A 32 -28.07 21.69 -9.01
C GLU A 32 -27.70 20.23 -9.28
N PHE A 33 -28.62 19.33 -8.95
CA PHE A 33 -28.52 17.89 -9.20
C PHE A 33 -29.49 17.40 -10.27
N LYS A 34 -29.15 16.29 -10.92
CA LYS A 34 -29.92 15.75 -12.05
C LYS A 34 -31.23 15.10 -11.61
N PHE A 35 -31.21 14.34 -10.52
CA PHE A 35 -32.40 13.70 -9.96
C PHE A 35 -32.22 13.42 -8.47
N ASP A 36 -33.36 13.29 -7.79
CA ASP A 36 -33.42 12.82 -6.41
C ASP A 36 -33.76 11.32 -6.39
N GLY A 37 -33.09 10.57 -5.53
CA GLY A 37 -33.42 9.18 -5.20
C GLY A 37 -34.70 9.06 -4.36
N ASN A 38 -35.15 7.83 -4.12
CA ASN A 38 -36.23 7.59 -3.18
C ASN A 38 -35.76 7.87 -1.75
N ASN A 39 -36.57 8.58 -0.95
CA ASN A 39 -36.35 8.69 0.49
C ASN A 39 -36.75 7.36 1.14
N ASP A 40 -35.75 6.55 1.48
CA ASP A 40 -35.91 5.24 2.13
C ASP A 40 -35.51 5.28 3.62
N GLY A 41 -35.21 6.47 4.15
CA GLY A 41 -34.87 6.70 5.56
C GLY A 41 -33.53 6.09 5.99
N GLN A 42 -32.63 5.79 5.07
CA GLN A 42 -31.31 5.22 5.36
C GLN A 42 -30.25 5.67 4.36
N LEU A 43 -28.98 5.59 4.74
CA LEU A 43 -27.86 5.86 3.84
C LEU A 43 -27.30 4.55 3.28
N GLN A 44 -27.26 4.41 1.96
CA GLN A 44 -26.58 3.29 1.30
C GLN A 44 -25.07 3.55 1.24
N PHE A 45 -24.29 2.68 1.89
CA PHE A 45 -22.83 2.70 1.85
C PHE A 45 -22.32 1.38 1.23
N VAL A 46 -21.63 1.46 0.10
CA VAL A 46 -21.20 0.26 -0.66
C VAL A 46 -19.68 0.14 -0.76
N THR A 47 -19.19 -1.10 -0.87
CA THR A 47 -17.76 -1.41 -1.06
C THR A 47 -17.55 -2.74 -1.78
N SER A 48 -16.42 -2.90 -2.47
CA SER A 48 -15.99 -4.18 -3.07
C SER A 48 -15.34 -5.12 -2.05
N TRP A 49 -15.21 -4.70 -0.79
CA TRP A 49 -14.60 -5.52 0.25
C TRP A 49 -15.51 -6.66 0.68
N ASN A 50 -14.88 -7.80 0.98
CA ASN A 50 -15.60 -8.96 1.51
C ASN A 50 -15.58 -8.96 3.04
N GLU A 51 -16.58 -9.64 3.62
CA GLU A 51 -16.83 -9.66 5.06
C GLU A 51 -15.71 -10.29 5.90
N LYS A 52 -14.86 -11.12 5.28
CA LYS A 52 -13.73 -11.77 5.94
C LYS A 52 -12.50 -10.86 6.02
N GLN A 53 -12.48 -9.74 5.29
CA GLN A 53 -11.35 -8.82 5.32
C GLN A 53 -11.37 -7.98 6.60
N PRO A 54 -10.25 -7.86 7.33
CA PRO A 54 -10.19 -7.05 8.55
C PRO A 54 -10.65 -5.59 8.39
N ARG A 55 -10.40 -4.97 7.22
CA ARG A 55 -10.89 -3.63 6.88
C ARG A 55 -12.41 -3.53 6.76
N PHE A 56 -13.07 -4.56 6.23
CA PHE A 56 -14.52 -4.55 6.16
C PHE A 56 -15.11 -4.73 7.55
N GLN A 57 -14.58 -5.67 8.34
CA GLN A 57 -15.02 -5.88 9.72
C GLN A 57 -14.89 -4.61 10.57
N ALA A 58 -13.83 -3.82 10.34
CA ALA A 58 -13.66 -2.52 10.97
C ALA A 58 -14.72 -1.51 10.52
N LEU A 59 -15.02 -1.45 9.21
CA LEU A 59 -16.04 -0.56 8.66
C LEU A 59 -17.45 -0.92 9.15
N ASP A 60 -17.76 -2.22 9.21
CA ASP A 60 -19.01 -2.75 9.76
C ASP A 60 -19.18 -2.38 11.24
N GLN A 61 -18.10 -2.52 12.04
CA GLN A 61 -18.10 -2.06 13.42
C GLN A 61 -18.36 -0.54 13.54
N VAL A 62 -17.73 0.27 12.68
CA VAL A 62 -17.95 1.72 12.63
C VAL A 62 -19.41 2.05 12.29
N VAL A 63 -19.99 1.38 11.30
CA VAL A 63 -21.39 1.57 10.89
C VAL A 63 -22.36 1.16 11.99
N LYS A 64 -22.10 0.04 12.68
CA LYS A 64 -22.91 -0.38 13.85
C LYS A 64 -22.88 0.67 14.96
N LEU A 65 -21.70 1.19 15.30
CA LEU A 65 -21.56 2.25 16.30
C LEU A 65 -22.30 3.53 15.91
N TRP A 66 -22.29 3.89 14.63
CA TRP A 66 -23.09 5.02 14.12
C TRP A 66 -24.59 4.76 14.29
N ASN A 67 -25.08 3.62 13.79
CA ASN A 67 -26.49 3.24 13.85
C ASN A 67 -27.00 3.08 15.29
N ASP A 68 -26.12 2.84 16.26
CA ASP A 68 -26.49 2.68 17.65
C ASP A 68 -26.72 4.00 18.41
N LYS A 69 -26.34 5.13 17.83
CA LYS A 69 -26.46 6.46 18.44
C LYS A 69 -27.92 6.85 18.70
N PRO A 70 -28.25 7.47 19.85
CA PRO A 70 -29.60 7.95 20.15
C PRO A 70 -30.16 8.86 19.06
N GLU A 71 -29.35 9.79 18.56
CA GLU A 71 -29.74 10.73 17.51
C GLU A 71 -30.05 10.04 16.16
N VAL A 72 -29.45 8.88 15.87
CA VAL A 72 -29.70 8.09 14.65
C VAL A 72 -30.91 7.16 14.81
N LYS A 73 -31.19 6.73 16.04
CA LYS A 73 -32.35 5.90 16.37
C LYS A 73 -33.66 6.68 16.46
N ASP A 74 -33.59 8.00 16.60
CA ASP A 74 -34.76 8.86 16.55
C ASP A 74 -35.28 8.99 15.12
N GLN A 75 -36.38 8.31 14.83
CA GLN A 75 -37.03 8.31 13.51
C GLN A 75 -37.56 9.70 13.09
N ASN A 76 -37.64 10.66 14.02
CA ASN A 76 -38.02 12.04 13.70
C ASN A 76 -36.79 12.93 13.39
N ASN A 77 -35.58 12.40 13.57
CA ASN A 77 -34.35 13.12 13.33
C ASN A 77 -33.83 12.88 11.90
N HIS A 78 -34.32 13.70 11.00
CA HIS A 78 -33.98 13.67 9.57
C HIS A 78 -32.51 14.06 9.27
N GLU A 79 -31.78 14.61 10.24
CA GLU A 79 -30.36 14.95 10.06
C GLU A 79 -29.39 13.79 10.35
N TYR A 80 -29.89 12.68 10.92
CA TYR A 80 -29.07 11.55 11.37
C TYR A 80 -29.76 10.23 11.00
N LEU A 81 -29.36 9.65 9.86
CA LEU A 81 -29.98 8.44 9.34
C LEU A 81 -29.11 7.19 9.56
N PRO A 82 -29.72 6.00 9.73
CA PRO A 82 -29.00 4.75 9.81
C PRO A 82 -28.33 4.43 8.47
N ILE A 83 -27.18 3.74 8.52
CA ILE A 83 -26.42 3.32 7.35
C ILE A 83 -26.65 1.84 7.09
N LYS A 84 -26.96 1.51 5.83
CA LYS A 84 -26.93 0.15 5.30
C LYS A 84 -25.63 -0.09 4.55
N LEU A 85 -24.72 -0.83 5.18
CA LEU A 85 -23.43 -1.21 4.60
C LEU A 85 -23.58 -2.46 3.72
N THR A 86 -23.17 -2.37 2.45
CA THR A 86 -23.21 -3.50 1.51
C THR A 86 -21.79 -3.98 1.15
N PRO A 87 -21.34 -5.16 1.64
CA PRO A 87 -20.10 -5.80 1.19
C PRO A 87 -20.23 -6.36 -0.22
N ASN A 88 -19.10 -6.67 -0.85
CA ASN A 88 -19.04 -7.35 -2.15
C ASN A 88 -20.01 -6.77 -3.18
N TYR A 89 -20.22 -5.46 -3.16
CA TYR A 89 -21.18 -4.82 -4.04
C TYR A 89 -20.85 -5.12 -5.51
N ASP A 90 -19.55 -5.26 -5.80
CA ASP A 90 -19.03 -5.85 -7.01
C ASP A 90 -17.65 -6.50 -6.79
N LYS A 91 -17.12 -7.21 -7.80
CA LYS A 91 -15.88 -7.99 -7.68
C LYS A 91 -14.63 -7.14 -7.43
N ASP A 92 -14.60 -5.93 -7.98
CA ASP A 92 -13.48 -5.00 -7.90
C ASP A 92 -13.97 -3.54 -8.10
N TYR A 93 -13.05 -2.60 -7.92
CA TYR A 93 -13.31 -1.17 -8.02
C TYR A 93 -13.75 -0.73 -9.42
N THR A 94 -13.22 -1.36 -10.47
CA THR A 94 -13.49 -0.99 -11.87
C THR A 94 -14.88 -1.43 -12.29
N VAL A 95 -15.29 -2.65 -11.96
CA VAL A 95 -16.65 -3.13 -12.28
C VAL A 95 -17.70 -2.38 -11.47
N MET A 96 -17.41 -2.10 -10.21
CA MET A 96 -18.27 -1.25 -9.37
C MET A 96 -18.43 0.16 -9.97
N ALA A 97 -17.36 0.76 -10.51
CA ALA A 97 -17.44 2.07 -11.17
C ALA A 97 -18.35 2.04 -12.42
N ALA A 98 -18.25 0.99 -13.24
CA ALA A 98 -19.10 0.83 -14.42
C ALA A 98 -20.60 0.71 -14.05
N LYS A 99 -20.90 0.01 -12.95
CA LYS A 99 -22.27 -0.10 -12.43
C LYS A 99 -22.84 1.24 -11.97
N PHE A 100 -22.02 2.10 -11.34
CA PHE A 100 -22.46 3.45 -10.96
C PHE A 100 -22.75 4.34 -12.17
N GLU A 101 -21.92 4.29 -13.21
CA GLU A 101 -22.21 5.01 -14.46
C GLU A 101 -23.57 4.60 -15.04
N GLN A 102 -23.93 3.31 -14.97
CA GLN A 102 -25.26 2.83 -15.41
C GLN A 102 -26.39 3.40 -14.55
N ILE A 103 -26.26 3.36 -13.22
CA ILE A 103 -27.25 3.91 -12.27
C ILE A 103 -27.48 5.40 -12.55
N PHE A 104 -26.41 6.19 -12.64
CA PHE A 104 -26.50 7.63 -12.86
C PHE A 104 -27.02 8.00 -14.26
N SER A 105 -26.67 7.21 -15.28
CA SER A 105 -27.17 7.39 -16.64
C SER A 105 -28.66 7.10 -16.75
N ALA A 106 -29.14 6.06 -16.09
CA ALA A 106 -30.54 5.64 -16.10
C ALA A 106 -31.44 6.51 -15.21
N ASN A 107 -30.87 7.38 -14.37
CA ASN A 107 -31.57 8.08 -13.30
C ASN A 107 -32.34 7.10 -12.39
N ASP A 108 -31.73 5.97 -12.05
CA ASP A 108 -32.39 4.89 -11.31
C ASP A 108 -32.59 5.29 -9.83
N LYS A 109 -33.78 5.82 -9.54
CA LYS A 109 -34.18 6.27 -8.19
C LYS A 109 -34.32 5.15 -7.18
N ASN A 110 -34.38 3.89 -7.61
CA ASN A 110 -34.52 2.74 -6.72
C ASN A 110 -33.15 2.20 -6.25
N GLN A 111 -32.07 2.62 -6.90
CA GLN A 111 -30.70 2.28 -6.54
C GLN A 111 -29.93 3.51 -6.07
N THR A 112 -30.58 4.30 -5.20
CA THR A 112 -29.96 5.43 -4.52
C THR A 112 -28.67 5.00 -3.83
N LEU A 113 -27.61 5.79 -3.98
CA LEU A 113 -26.31 5.58 -3.36
C LEU A 113 -25.91 6.86 -2.63
N ASN A 114 -25.40 6.75 -1.41
CA ASN A 114 -24.95 7.92 -0.64
C ASN A 114 -23.43 7.94 -0.52
N LEU A 115 -22.84 6.76 -0.27
CA LEU A 115 -21.41 6.63 0.03
C LEU A 115 -20.79 5.44 -0.68
N VAL A 116 -19.55 5.62 -1.13
CA VAL A 116 -18.73 4.52 -1.65
C VAL A 116 -17.27 4.68 -1.30
N ILE A 117 -16.59 3.54 -1.12
CA ILE A 117 -15.13 3.46 -1.15
C ILE A 117 -14.67 3.05 -2.55
N ASN A 118 -14.16 3.99 -3.35
CA ASN A 118 -13.65 3.73 -4.70
C ASN A 118 -12.57 4.75 -5.12
N TYR A 119 -11.98 4.60 -6.31
CA TYR A 119 -11.02 5.55 -6.88
C TYR A 119 -11.70 6.83 -7.40
N PRO A 120 -10.96 7.96 -7.47
CA PRO A 120 -11.49 9.26 -7.91
C PRO A 120 -12.19 9.29 -9.27
N ALA A 121 -11.95 8.33 -10.17
CA ALA A 121 -12.67 8.23 -11.44
C ALA A 121 -14.20 8.10 -11.25
N VAL A 122 -14.64 7.50 -10.14
CA VAL A 122 -16.07 7.44 -9.79
C VAL A 122 -16.63 8.82 -9.47
N ALA A 123 -15.86 9.69 -8.82
CA ALA A 123 -16.30 11.07 -8.57
C ALA A 123 -16.48 11.81 -9.90
N ALA A 124 -15.55 11.65 -10.84
CA ALA A 124 -15.69 12.24 -12.17
C ALA A 124 -16.95 11.72 -12.94
N SER A 125 -17.24 10.42 -12.86
CA SER A 125 -18.47 9.84 -13.41
C SER A 125 -19.73 10.44 -12.75
N ALA A 126 -19.78 10.51 -11.42
CA ALA A 126 -20.91 11.13 -10.72
C ALA A 126 -21.06 12.63 -11.05
N ALA A 127 -19.96 13.36 -11.21
CA ALA A 127 -19.94 14.77 -11.60
C ALA A 127 -20.54 15.00 -12.99
N LYS A 128 -20.16 14.17 -13.98
CA LYS A 128 -20.73 14.18 -15.34
C LYS A 128 -22.26 14.07 -15.31
N HIS A 129 -22.82 13.34 -14.34
CA HIS A 129 -24.26 13.17 -14.17
C HIS A 129 -24.88 14.11 -13.14
N LYS A 130 -24.14 15.10 -12.62
CA LYS A 130 -24.59 16.01 -11.55
C LYS A 130 -25.18 15.26 -10.34
N MET A 131 -24.48 14.21 -9.91
CA MET A 131 -24.83 13.39 -8.73
C MET A 131 -23.72 13.41 -7.68
N LEU A 132 -22.59 14.07 -7.92
CA LEU A 132 -21.49 14.17 -6.96
C LEU A 132 -21.74 15.28 -5.94
N LEU A 133 -21.54 15.02 -4.65
CA LEU A 133 -21.54 16.07 -3.64
C LEU A 133 -20.20 16.81 -3.61
N ASP A 134 -20.25 18.14 -3.65
CA ASP A 134 -19.13 18.99 -3.29
C ASP A 134 -19.15 19.23 -1.78
N LEU A 135 -18.29 18.51 -1.05
CA LEU A 135 -18.20 18.58 0.40
C LEU A 135 -17.71 19.94 0.90
N ASN A 136 -17.09 20.75 0.03
CA ASN A 136 -16.69 22.11 0.38
C ASN A 136 -17.89 23.05 0.58
N LYS A 137 -19.10 22.67 0.09
CA LYS A 137 -20.35 23.39 0.32
C LYS A 137 -20.93 23.20 1.73
N PHE A 138 -20.40 22.26 2.52
CA PHE A 138 -20.77 22.05 3.91
C PHE A 138 -19.68 22.62 4.81
N PRO A 139 -19.79 23.88 5.31
CA PRO A 139 -18.63 24.61 5.85
C PRO A 139 -17.94 23.92 7.03
N ASP A 140 -18.71 23.31 7.93
CA ASP A 140 -18.19 22.61 9.11
C ASP A 140 -17.57 21.25 8.77
N LEU A 141 -18.07 20.53 7.76
CA LEU A 141 -17.42 19.32 7.25
C LEU A 141 -16.15 19.68 6.46
N ALA A 142 -16.21 20.70 5.61
CA ALA A 142 -15.07 21.19 4.85
C ALA A 142 -13.92 21.61 5.78
N GLN A 143 -14.25 22.32 6.88
CA GLN A 143 -13.29 22.67 7.91
C GLN A 143 -12.73 21.42 8.61
N ALA A 144 -13.58 20.48 9.00
CA ALA A 144 -13.14 19.21 9.61
C ALA A 144 -12.16 18.43 8.70
N ILE A 145 -12.40 18.39 7.38
CA ILE A 145 -11.51 17.75 6.41
C ILE A 145 -10.17 18.50 6.34
N LYS A 146 -10.19 19.84 6.21
CA LYS A 146 -8.96 20.67 6.15
C LYS A 146 -8.14 20.61 7.44
N ASP A 147 -8.80 20.44 8.58
CA ASP A 147 -8.14 20.25 9.87
C ASP A 147 -7.54 18.85 9.99
N THR A 148 -8.21 17.83 9.46
CA THR A 148 -7.79 16.43 9.52
C THR A 148 -6.61 16.11 8.58
N TYR A 149 -6.59 16.64 7.36
CA TYR A 149 -5.63 16.26 6.32
C TYR A 149 -4.64 17.38 6.00
N HIS A 150 -3.40 17.01 5.68
CA HIS A 150 -2.46 17.98 5.08
C HIS A 150 -2.90 18.30 3.64
N PRO A 151 -2.78 19.56 3.16
CA PRO A 151 -3.22 19.94 1.81
C PRO A 151 -2.68 19.05 0.69
N LYS A 152 -1.45 18.54 0.85
CA LYS A 152 -0.82 17.64 -0.13
C LYS A 152 -1.62 16.36 -0.40
N PHE A 153 -2.38 15.86 0.58
CA PHE A 153 -3.21 14.67 0.40
C PHE A 153 -4.58 14.98 -0.20
N LEU A 154 -4.99 16.25 -0.24
CA LEU A 154 -6.23 16.69 -0.88
C LEU A 154 -6.02 17.08 -2.35
N GLU A 155 -4.76 17.14 -2.81
CA GLU A 155 -4.39 17.55 -4.17
C GLU A 155 -5.03 16.68 -5.28
N SER A 156 -5.41 15.43 -4.99
CA SER A 156 -6.16 14.60 -5.96
C SER A 156 -7.45 15.27 -6.42
N ASN A 157 -8.10 16.06 -5.57
CA ASN A 157 -9.32 16.78 -5.94
C ASN A 157 -9.08 17.80 -7.05
N THR A 158 -7.86 18.35 -7.14
CA THR A 158 -7.49 19.24 -8.24
C THR A 158 -7.36 18.48 -9.54
N GLN A 159 -7.05 17.17 -9.51
CA GLN A 159 -6.80 16.37 -10.72
C GLN A 159 -8.07 15.72 -11.29
N ILE A 160 -9.25 16.13 -10.83
CA ILE A 160 -10.53 15.70 -11.38
C ILE A 160 -10.99 16.71 -12.43
N ALA A 161 -11.13 16.27 -13.68
CA ALA A 161 -11.61 17.10 -14.77
C ALA A 161 -13.02 17.63 -14.52
N THR A 162 -13.37 18.77 -15.14
CA THR A 162 -14.67 19.46 -15.07
C THR A 162 -15.07 20.05 -13.72
N LEU A 163 -14.31 19.75 -12.66
CA LEU A 163 -14.60 20.20 -11.31
C LEU A 163 -13.78 21.44 -10.92
N ASP A 164 -14.26 22.16 -9.89
CA ASP A 164 -13.55 23.32 -9.32
C ASP A 164 -12.34 22.82 -8.53
N GLU A 165 -11.16 23.36 -8.80
CA GLU A 165 -9.92 22.99 -8.11
C GLU A 165 -9.95 23.31 -6.60
N LYS A 166 -10.88 24.16 -6.14
CA LYS A 166 -11.08 24.49 -4.72
C LYS A 166 -12.09 23.58 -4.02
N GLY A 167 -12.79 22.71 -4.76
CA GLY A 167 -13.79 21.81 -4.22
C GLY A 167 -13.19 20.65 -3.41
N ILE A 168 -14.06 19.96 -2.66
CA ILE A 168 -13.70 18.71 -1.97
C ILE A 168 -14.70 17.65 -2.41
N TYR A 169 -14.26 16.76 -3.28
CA TYR A 169 -15.10 15.77 -3.95
C TYR A 169 -14.83 14.34 -3.47
N THR A 170 -13.60 14.10 -3.03
CA THR A 170 -13.17 12.83 -2.46
C THR A 170 -12.39 13.09 -1.18
N ILE A 171 -12.54 12.18 -0.22
CA ILE A 171 -11.81 12.20 1.04
C ILE A 171 -10.78 11.05 1.03
N PRO A 172 -9.47 11.33 1.19
CA PRO A 172 -8.45 10.29 1.35
C PRO A 172 -8.78 9.34 2.48
N PHE A 173 -9.08 8.08 2.16
CA PHE A 173 -9.60 7.14 3.16
C PHE A 173 -8.60 6.05 3.52
N VAL A 174 -8.31 5.14 2.60
CA VAL A 174 -7.37 4.03 2.84
C VAL A 174 -6.30 4.01 1.77
N LYS A 175 -5.16 4.64 2.07
CA LYS A 175 -4.09 4.87 1.11
C LYS A 175 -2.93 3.90 1.28
N SER A 176 -2.33 3.51 0.17
CA SER A 176 -1.13 2.69 0.10
C SER A 176 -0.13 3.30 -0.87
N SER A 177 1.13 2.87 -0.73
CA SER A 177 2.21 3.14 -1.68
C SER A 177 2.56 1.83 -2.38
N GLN A 178 3.65 1.80 -3.14
CA GLN A 178 4.33 0.57 -3.56
C GLN A 178 5.67 0.38 -2.83
N THR A 179 6.10 -0.87 -2.74
CA THR A 179 7.42 -1.32 -2.27
C THR A 179 8.08 -2.19 -3.33
N LEU A 180 9.42 -2.21 -3.33
CA LEU A 180 10.19 -3.28 -3.95
C LEU A 180 10.37 -4.40 -2.93
N VAL A 181 9.73 -5.54 -3.18
CA VAL A 181 9.82 -6.74 -2.37
C VAL A 181 10.90 -7.64 -2.96
N ILE A 182 11.81 -8.13 -2.12
CA ILE A 182 12.92 -9.01 -2.50
C ILE A 182 12.79 -10.35 -1.75
N ASN A 183 12.88 -11.45 -2.50
CA ASN A 183 13.03 -12.79 -1.97
C ASN A 183 14.47 -12.94 -1.45
N GLY A 184 14.67 -12.83 -0.14
CA GLY A 184 15.98 -12.76 0.48
C GLY A 184 16.88 -13.97 0.19
N PRO A 185 16.40 -15.21 0.35
CA PRO A 185 17.15 -16.42 0.01
C PRO A 185 17.59 -16.49 -1.45
N VAL A 186 16.68 -16.18 -2.39
CA VAL A 186 17.02 -16.13 -3.83
C VAL A 186 18.07 -15.05 -4.10
N MET A 187 17.90 -13.87 -3.51
CA MET A 187 18.87 -12.78 -3.67
C MET A 187 20.24 -13.13 -3.08
N ALA A 188 20.29 -13.80 -1.94
CA ALA A 188 21.54 -14.28 -1.35
C ALA A 188 22.29 -15.22 -2.30
N TRP A 189 21.57 -16.16 -2.93
CA TRP A 189 22.15 -17.08 -3.93
C TRP A 189 22.64 -16.33 -5.19
N ILE A 190 21.90 -15.34 -5.66
CA ILE A 190 22.30 -14.47 -6.78
C ILE A 190 23.58 -13.72 -6.46
N ILE A 191 23.66 -13.08 -5.28
CA ILE A 191 24.83 -12.32 -4.84
C ILE A 191 26.06 -13.21 -4.70
N GLU A 192 25.90 -14.41 -4.13
CA GLU A 192 27.00 -15.38 -3.98
C GLU A 192 27.58 -15.75 -5.36
N ASN A 193 26.73 -16.07 -6.33
CA ASN A 193 27.17 -16.40 -7.68
C ASN A 193 27.76 -15.20 -8.42
N ALA A 194 27.19 -14.01 -8.27
CA ALA A 194 27.75 -12.79 -8.86
C ALA A 194 29.17 -12.55 -8.35
N LYS A 195 29.40 -12.65 -7.03
CA LYS A 195 30.72 -12.47 -6.41
C LYS A 195 31.74 -13.53 -6.87
N LYS A 196 31.32 -14.79 -6.95
CA LYS A 196 32.15 -15.89 -7.50
C LYS A 196 32.59 -15.62 -8.95
N ASN A 197 31.80 -14.84 -9.69
CA ASN A 197 32.05 -14.50 -11.08
C ASN A 197 32.53 -13.05 -11.27
N GLY A 198 33.19 -12.47 -10.27
CA GLY A 198 33.93 -11.21 -10.42
C GLY A 198 33.15 -9.94 -10.09
N ALA A 199 31.90 -10.03 -9.64
CA ALA A 199 31.21 -8.88 -9.06
C ALA A 199 31.80 -8.54 -7.68
N LYS A 200 31.74 -7.27 -7.30
CA LYS A 200 32.18 -6.79 -5.99
C LYS A 200 31.07 -5.97 -5.34
N VAL A 201 30.99 -6.03 -4.02
CA VAL A 201 30.14 -5.09 -3.26
C VAL A 201 30.86 -3.74 -3.25
N ALA A 202 30.13 -2.66 -3.52
CA ALA A 202 30.63 -1.30 -3.43
C ALA A 202 31.26 -1.05 -2.05
N ASP A 203 32.31 -0.24 -2.00
CA ASP A 203 33.16 -0.11 -0.81
C ASP A 203 32.59 0.81 0.29
N SER A 204 31.31 1.18 0.21
CA SER A 204 30.67 1.93 1.30
C SER A 204 30.24 0.99 2.44
N PRO A 205 30.32 1.43 3.71
CA PRO A 205 29.78 0.64 4.82
C PRO A 205 28.27 0.38 4.68
N GLU A 206 27.51 1.31 4.10
CA GLU A 206 26.09 1.17 3.83
C GLU A 206 25.80 0.01 2.88
N ASP A 207 26.60 -0.11 1.81
CA ASP A 207 26.49 -1.20 0.84
C ASP A 207 26.83 -2.55 1.47
N LYS A 208 27.97 -2.63 2.17
CA LYS A 208 28.38 -3.87 2.88
C LYS A 208 27.28 -4.36 3.80
N ARG A 209 26.76 -3.47 4.65
CA ARG A 209 25.67 -3.77 5.59
C ARG A 209 24.37 -4.15 4.88
N PHE A 210 24.02 -3.46 3.80
CA PHE A 210 22.83 -3.76 3.03
C PHE A 210 22.89 -5.19 2.47
N PHE A 211 24.03 -5.62 1.93
CA PHE A 211 24.15 -6.96 1.35
C PHE A 211 24.34 -8.07 2.41
N GLU A 212 24.84 -7.76 3.61
CA GLU A 212 24.91 -8.70 4.75
C GLU A 212 23.53 -9.14 5.26
N GLN A 213 22.45 -8.42 4.96
CA GLN A 213 21.12 -8.78 5.43
C GLN A 213 20.53 -10.00 4.71
N PHE A 214 21.03 -10.32 3.51
CA PHE A 214 20.57 -11.44 2.70
C PHE A 214 21.27 -12.71 3.18
N SER A 215 20.47 -13.68 3.62
CA SER A 215 20.94 -15.00 4.05
C SER A 215 20.28 -16.08 3.21
N LEU A 216 21.02 -17.14 2.90
CA LEU A 216 20.50 -18.36 2.29
C LEU A 216 20.37 -19.43 3.38
N PRO A 217 19.17 -19.67 3.93
CA PRO A 217 18.96 -20.68 4.95
C PRO A 217 19.28 -22.08 4.40
N LYS A 218 19.79 -22.97 5.26
CA LYS A 218 20.07 -24.37 4.89
C LYS A 218 18.81 -25.09 4.41
N SER A 219 17.64 -24.76 4.97
CA SER A 219 16.36 -25.32 4.55
C SER A 219 16.07 -25.08 3.07
N ASP A 220 16.33 -23.87 2.58
CA ASP A 220 15.88 -23.45 1.24
C ASP A 220 16.97 -23.67 0.19
N THR A 221 18.21 -23.88 0.63
CA THR A 221 19.41 -23.92 -0.22
C THR A 221 19.27 -24.86 -1.41
N GLU A 222 18.87 -26.11 -1.17
CA GLU A 222 18.80 -27.12 -2.23
C GLU A 222 17.64 -26.85 -3.20
N HIS A 223 16.52 -26.36 -2.69
CA HIS A 223 15.39 -25.96 -3.53
C HIS A 223 15.74 -24.77 -4.42
N ILE A 224 16.35 -23.72 -3.86
CA ILE A 224 16.73 -22.51 -4.59
C ILE A 224 17.81 -22.81 -5.63
N LYS A 225 18.83 -23.61 -5.30
CA LYS A 225 19.86 -24.03 -6.27
C LYS A 225 19.27 -24.78 -7.45
N LYS A 226 18.25 -25.62 -7.20
CA LYS A 226 17.52 -26.32 -8.26
C LYS A 226 16.79 -25.33 -9.17
N LEU A 227 16.09 -24.36 -8.59
CA LEU A 227 15.33 -23.37 -9.36
C LEU A 227 16.25 -22.39 -10.12
N TRP A 228 17.30 -21.91 -9.48
CA TRP A 228 18.21 -20.86 -9.96
C TRP A 228 19.58 -21.45 -10.30
N ALA A 229 19.62 -22.35 -11.29
CA ALA A 229 20.87 -22.94 -11.76
C ALA A 229 21.76 -21.87 -12.45
N PRO A 230 23.02 -21.66 -12.01
CA PRO A 230 23.93 -20.72 -12.65
C PRO A 230 24.25 -21.13 -14.09
N ARG A 231 24.43 -20.16 -14.98
CA ARG A 231 24.91 -20.38 -16.34
C ARG A 231 26.44 -20.49 -16.35
N SER A 232 26.98 -21.28 -17.29
CA SER A 232 28.42 -21.28 -17.61
C SER A 232 28.74 -20.16 -18.60
N PHE A 233 29.85 -19.44 -18.38
CA PHE A 233 30.26 -18.32 -19.22
C PHE A 233 31.37 -18.72 -20.20
N ASP A 234 31.26 -18.24 -21.42
CA ASP A 234 32.21 -18.44 -22.53
C ASP A 234 32.14 -17.25 -23.50
N ASP A 235 32.87 -17.30 -24.61
CA ASP A 235 32.87 -16.22 -25.60
C ASP A 235 31.49 -15.96 -26.23
N LYS A 236 30.59 -16.96 -26.22
CA LYS A 236 29.23 -16.85 -26.74
C LYS A 236 28.23 -16.38 -25.67
N ASN A 237 28.55 -16.55 -24.39
CA ASN A 237 27.77 -16.17 -23.23
C ASN A 237 28.68 -15.39 -22.26
N PRO A 238 28.96 -14.11 -22.55
CA PRO A 238 29.88 -13.33 -21.75
C PRO A 238 29.39 -13.22 -20.31
N ASN A 239 30.33 -13.24 -19.37
CA ASN A 239 30.06 -13.15 -17.95
C ASN A 239 29.41 -11.79 -17.58
N PRO A 240 28.13 -11.74 -17.17
CA PRO A 240 27.44 -10.50 -16.87
C PRO A 240 27.87 -9.89 -15.53
N TRP A 241 28.63 -10.62 -14.72
CA TRP A 241 29.09 -10.21 -13.39
C TRP A 241 30.48 -9.60 -13.41
N GLN A 242 31.21 -9.72 -14.53
CA GLN A 242 32.56 -9.20 -14.63
C GLN A 242 32.59 -7.69 -14.40
N ASN A 243 33.37 -7.26 -13.39
CA ASN A 243 33.51 -5.86 -12.97
C ASN A 243 32.19 -5.19 -12.56
N PHE A 244 31.14 -5.97 -12.27
CA PHE A 244 29.88 -5.42 -11.80
C PHE A 244 29.99 -5.04 -10.32
N GLU A 245 29.50 -3.84 -9.99
CA GLU A 245 29.48 -3.35 -8.62
C GLU A 245 28.07 -3.46 -8.03
N LEU A 246 27.94 -4.22 -6.95
CA LEU A 246 26.72 -4.36 -6.17
C LEU A 246 26.63 -3.20 -5.18
N SER A 247 25.67 -2.29 -5.42
CA SER A 247 25.33 -1.19 -4.52
C SER A 247 23.83 -1.21 -4.17
N HIS A 248 23.49 -0.81 -2.94
CA HIS A 248 22.11 -0.62 -2.50
C HIS A 248 21.39 0.48 -3.30
N GLU A 249 22.14 1.43 -3.88
CA GLU A 249 21.60 2.45 -4.80
C GLU A 249 20.97 1.83 -6.04
N THR A 250 21.35 0.60 -6.43
CA THR A 250 20.72 -0.13 -7.54
C THR A 250 19.21 -0.19 -7.40
N PHE A 251 18.71 -0.30 -6.17
CA PHE A 251 17.28 -0.47 -5.89
C PHE A 251 16.50 0.85 -5.84
N LYS A 252 17.17 2.01 -5.94
CA LYS A 252 16.52 3.34 -5.93
C LYS A 252 16.13 3.83 -7.32
N TYR A 253 16.72 3.27 -8.38
CA TYR A 253 16.54 3.73 -9.77
C TYR A 253 16.03 2.62 -10.67
N TYR A 254 15.02 2.91 -11.49
CA TYR A 254 14.46 1.91 -12.40
C TYR A 254 15.48 1.39 -13.40
N ASP A 255 16.34 2.25 -13.98
CA ASP A 255 17.35 1.82 -14.94
C ASP A 255 18.34 0.81 -14.34
N LYS A 256 18.79 1.03 -13.11
CA LYS A 256 19.68 0.13 -12.38
C LYS A 256 19.01 -1.17 -11.97
N VAL A 257 17.77 -1.13 -11.47
CA VAL A 257 16.99 -2.37 -11.20
C VAL A 257 16.83 -3.18 -12.49
N PHE A 258 16.56 -2.52 -13.62
CA PHE A 258 16.35 -3.19 -14.89
C PHE A 258 17.66 -3.79 -15.42
N ASP A 259 18.77 -3.07 -15.37
CA ASP A 259 20.09 -3.60 -15.70
C ASP A 259 20.46 -4.81 -14.84
N PHE A 260 20.29 -4.69 -13.52
CA PHE A 260 20.54 -5.79 -12.59
C PHE A 260 19.67 -7.02 -12.90
N SER A 261 18.39 -6.81 -13.23
CA SER A 261 17.47 -7.89 -13.62
C SER A 261 17.92 -8.60 -14.88
N LYS A 262 18.40 -7.86 -15.89
CA LYS A 262 18.95 -8.44 -17.12
C LYS A 262 20.23 -9.24 -16.85
N ARG A 263 21.12 -8.73 -15.99
CA ARG A 263 22.34 -9.47 -15.58
C ARG A 263 22.00 -10.77 -14.86
N ILE A 264 20.99 -10.77 -13.98
CA ILE A 264 20.50 -12.00 -13.35
C ILE A 264 20.01 -12.97 -14.43
N LYS A 265 19.18 -12.52 -15.38
CA LYS A 265 18.70 -13.40 -16.47
C LYS A 265 19.84 -13.98 -17.31
N GLN A 266 20.90 -13.22 -17.55
CA GLN A 266 22.09 -13.69 -18.26
C GLN A 266 22.92 -14.66 -17.41
N GLY A 267 22.97 -14.45 -16.10
CA GLY A 267 23.76 -15.25 -15.15
C GLY A 267 23.15 -16.60 -14.77
N PHE A 268 21.87 -16.81 -15.04
CA PHE A 268 21.11 -17.99 -14.59
C PHE A 268 20.33 -18.66 -15.73
N VAL A 269 20.05 -19.95 -15.57
CA VAL A 269 19.18 -20.72 -16.46
C VAL A 269 17.75 -20.65 -15.92
N LEU A 270 16.96 -19.73 -16.47
CA LEU A 270 15.57 -19.48 -16.07
C LEU A 270 14.61 -19.88 -17.19
N LYS A 271 13.59 -20.69 -16.88
CA LYS A 271 12.59 -21.19 -17.83
C LYS A 271 11.18 -20.82 -17.37
N PRO A 272 10.65 -19.65 -17.81
CA PRO A 272 9.31 -19.23 -17.44
C PRO A 272 8.23 -20.30 -17.61
N ALA A 273 7.27 -20.36 -16.68
CA ALA A 273 6.17 -21.33 -16.62
C ALA A 273 6.57 -22.77 -16.27
N ASP A 274 7.85 -23.06 -16.07
CA ASP A 274 8.31 -24.34 -15.51
C ASP A 274 8.39 -24.25 -13.99
N ILE A 275 7.49 -24.97 -13.30
CA ILE A 275 7.44 -25.03 -11.83
C ILE A 275 8.75 -25.53 -11.18
N SER A 276 9.64 -26.15 -11.96
CA SER A 276 10.92 -26.68 -11.51
C SER A 276 12.09 -25.72 -11.70
N THR A 277 11.85 -24.51 -12.24
CA THR A 277 12.87 -23.47 -12.40
C THR A 277 12.42 -22.11 -11.84
N GLY A 278 13.37 -21.21 -11.62
CA GLY A 278 13.09 -19.80 -11.46
C GLY A 278 12.59 -19.23 -12.79
N ASP A 279 11.59 -18.36 -12.70
CA ASP A 279 10.91 -17.83 -13.88
C ASP A 279 11.52 -16.49 -14.28
N PHE A 280 11.53 -15.51 -13.37
CA PHE A 280 11.93 -14.13 -13.68
C PHE A 280 12.77 -13.50 -12.56
N PRO A 281 13.76 -12.67 -12.90
CA PRO A 281 14.46 -11.82 -11.93
C PRO A 281 13.58 -10.74 -11.31
N PHE A 282 12.72 -10.10 -12.10
CA PHE A 282 11.94 -8.94 -11.68
C PHE A 282 10.49 -9.04 -12.14
N GLY A 283 9.57 -8.41 -11.40
CA GLY A 283 8.15 -8.39 -11.74
C GLY A 283 7.37 -7.22 -11.15
N THR A 284 6.13 -7.10 -11.57
CA THR A 284 5.15 -6.18 -10.97
C THR A 284 3.77 -6.84 -10.90
N ASP A 285 2.94 -6.42 -9.95
CA ASP A 285 1.51 -6.78 -9.93
C ASP A 285 0.64 -5.78 -10.74
N ASP A 286 1.23 -4.67 -11.19
CA ASP A 286 0.54 -3.57 -11.88
C ASP A 286 1.52 -2.91 -12.86
N ILE A 287 1.38 -3.23 -14.15
CA ILE A 287 2.32 -2.77 -15.19
C ILE A 287 2.02 -1.32 -15.61
N GLU A 288 0.77 -0.91 -15.54
CA GLU A 288 0.34 0.44 -15.82
C GLU A 288 0.90 1.42 -14.79
N ASN A 289 0.86 1.10 -13.49
CA ASN A 289 1.51 1.92 -12.45
C ASN A 289 3.03 1.98 -12.64
N LEU A 290 3.68 0.86 -12.97
CA LEU A 290 5.11 0.87 -13.27
C LEU A 290 5.43 1.84 -14.42
N ALA A 291 4.64 1.79 -15.51
CA ALA A 291 4.82 2.69 -16.64
C ALA A 291 4.53 4.15 -16.24
N PHE A 292 3.44 4.40 -15.53
CA PHE A 292 3.05 5.76 -15.13
C PHE A 292 4.06 6.41 -14.18
N SER A 293 4.47 5.74 -13.12
CA SER A 293 5.47 6.25 -12.17
C SER A 293 6.79 6.55 -12.87
N LYS A 294 7.24 5.69 -13.79
CA LYS A 294 8.42 5.93 -14.63
C LYS A 294 8.24 7.16 -15.53
N ILE A 295 7.16 7.25 -16.29
CA ILE A 295 6.95 8.37 -17.22
C ILE A 295 6.81 9.69 -16.44
N PHE A 296 6.10 9.68 -15.31
CA PHE A 296 5.93 10.86 -14.46
C PHE A 296 7.25 11.30 -13.79
N ALA A 297 8.11 10.35 -13.40
CA ALA A 297 9.47 10.66 -12.94
C ALA A 297 10.34 11.28 -14.04
N SER A 298 10.20 10.83 -15.30
CA SER A 298 10.87 11.48 -16.44
C SER A 298 10.30 12.86 -16.75
N ALA A 299 9.01 13.09 -16.47
CA ALA A 299 8.36 14.38 -16.56
C ALA A 299 8.71 15.32 -15.38
N GLY A 300 9.54 14.91 -14.42
CA GLY A 300 9.89 15.73 -13.26
C GLY A 300 8.72 15.96 -12.28
N GLY A 301 7.69 15.12 -12.34
CA GLY A 301 6.47 15.29 -11.56
C GLY A 301 5.53 16.37 -12.10
N ASP A 302 5.62 16.70 -13.39
CA ASP A 302 4.76 17.65 -14.08
C ASP A 302 3.81 16.94 -15.06
N TYR A 303 2.50 17.07 -14.82
CA TYR A 303 1.47 16.47 -15.67
C TYR A 303 1.49 17.01 -17.10
N SER A 304 1.97 18.25 -17.32
CA SER A 304 2.01 18.86 -18.65
C SER A 304 2.99 18.17 -19.61
N ASN A 305 3.94 17.43 -19.04
CA ASN A 305 4.97 16.63 -19.71
C ASN A 305 4.77 15.12 -19.51
N PHE A 306 3.67 14.72 -18.87
CA PHE A 306 3.24 13.34 -18.66
C PHE A 306 2.46 12.82 -19.89
N MET A 307 2.21 11.51 -19.95
CA MET A 307 1.54 10.89 -21.11
C MET A 307 0.06 11.26 -21.26
N PHE A 308 -0.57 11.78 -20.20
CA PHE A 308 -1.89 12.41 -20.25
C PHE A 308 -2.01 13.47 -19.16
N GLU A 309 -2.91 14.42 -19.34
CA GLU A 309 -3.16 15.52 -18.40
C GLU A 309 -4.65 15.86 -18.36
N VAL A 310 -5.09 16.55 -17.30
CA VAL A 310 -6.37 17.27 -17.38
C VAL A 310 -6.16 18.51 -18.24
N THR A 311 -6.83 18.56 -19.38
CA THR A 311 -6.89 19.78 -20.20
C THR A 311 -7.68 20.85 -19.46
N ARG A 312 -7.05 22.00 -19.23
CA ARG A 312 -7.69 23.17 -18.62
C ARG A 312 -8.14 24.10 -19.72
N GLU A 313 -9.42 23.99 -20.06
CA GLU A 313 -10.06 24.77 -21.11
C GLU A 313 -10.70 26.04 -20.55
N LYS A 314 -11.10 26.97 -21.43
CA LYS A 314 -11.81 28.20 -21.01
C LYS A 314 -13.15 27.90 -20.32
N SER A 315 -13.76 26.76 -20.61
CA SER A 315 -14.98 26.25 -19.97
C SER A 315 -14.69 24.93 -19.26
N LYS A 316 -15.18 24.80 -18.03
CA LYS A 316 -15.04 23.58 -17.21
C LYS A 316 -15.67 22.36 -17.87
N ASP A 317 -16.78 22.53 -18.59
CA ASP A 317 -17.48 21.44 -19.30
C ASP A 317 -16.66 20.81 -20.44
N LEU A 318 -15.60 21.49 -20.88
CA LEU A 318 -14.69 21.00 -21.93
C LEU A 318 -13.42 20.35 -21.37
N GLU A 319 -13.18 20.48 -20.06
CA GLU A 319 -12.03 19.83 -19.43
C GLU A 319 -12.18 18.32 -19.48
N ARG A 320 -11.10 17.65 -19.82
CA ARG A 320 -11.05 16.19 -19.91
C ARG A 320 -9.63 15.69 -19.77
N VAL A 321 -9.46 14.40 -19.49
CA VAL A 321 -8.16 13.78 -19.64
C VAL A 321 -7.83 13.70 -21.13
N SER A 322 -6.72 14.33 -21.52
CA SER A 322 -6.23 14.35 -22.91
C SER A 322 -4.92 13.59 -23.08
N PHE A 323 -4.80 12.96 -24.24
CA PHE A 323 -3.60 12.27 -24.72
C PHE A 323 -3.01 12.99 -25.95
N ASP A 324 -3.48 14.18 -26.30
CA ASP A 324 -3.10 14.83 -27.57
C ASP A 324 -1.59 15.05 -27.66
N LYS A 325 -0.97 15.48 -26.55
CA LYS A 325 0.49 15.62 -26.47
C LYS A 325 1.20 14.28 -26.67
N LEU A 326 0.68 13.16 -26.16
CA LEU A 326 1.27 11.83 -26.36
C LEU A 326 1.37 11.46 -27.84
N PHE A 327 0.44 11.93 -28.69
CA PHE A 327 0.46 11.63 -30.13
C PHE A 327 1.20 12.68 -30.97
N ASN A 328 1.68 13.76 -30.36
CA ASN A 328 2.53 14.76 -31.00
C ASN A 328 4.02 14.42 -30.80
N LYS A 329 4.71 14.01 -31.87
CA LYS A 329 6.13 13.62 -31.84
C LYS A 329 7.08 14.70 -31.31
N ASN A 330 6.69 15.97 -31.40
CA ASN A 330 7.49 17.11 -30.94
C ASN A 330 7.25 17.47 -29.47
N SER A 331 6.28 16.83 -28.80
CA SER A 331 5.98 17.11 -27.40
C SER A 331 6.96 16.40 -26.47
N GLN A 332 7.20 16.99 -25.30
CA GLN A 332 7.97 16.34 -24.24
C GLN A 332 7.25 15.08 -23.72
N SER A 333 5.91 15.07 -23.70
CA SER A 333 5.09 13.89 -23.35
C SER A 333 5.39 12.68 -24.24
N TYR A 334 5.47 12.87 -25.58
CA TYR A 334 5.82 11.80 -26.51
C TYR A 334 7.24 11.29 -26.21
N GLN A 335 8.21 12.19 -26.05
CA GLN A 335 9.61 11.81 -25.82
C GLN A 335 9.81 11.08 -24.49
N ASN A 336 9.19 11.57 -23.41
CA ASN A 336 9.21 10.92 -22.10
C ASN A 336 8.56 9.54 -22.18
N THR A 337 7.41 9.42 -22.84
CA THR A 337 6.70 8.14 -22.95
C THR A 337 7.48 7.14 -23.79
N LYS A 338 8.01 7.57 -24.94
CA LYS A 338 8.84 6.74 -25.83
C LYS A 338 10.04 6.16 -25.07
N LYS A 339 10.82 7.02 -24.42
CA LYS A 339 12.02 6.62 -23.67
C LYS A 339 11.70 5.56 -22.62
N ASN A 340 10.64 5.74 -21.84
CA ASN A 340 10.29 4.81 -20.76
C ASN A 340 9.65 3.53 -21.30
N TYR A 341 8.85 3.62 -22.37
CA TYR A 341 8.33 2.45 -23.07
C TYR A 341 9.48 1.60 -23.64
N GLU A 342 10.47 2.20 -24.27
CA GLU A 342 11.61 1.48 -24.84
C GLU A 342 12.43 0.76 -23.77
N GLN A 343 12.55 1.32 -22.56
CA GLN A 343 13.15 0.63 -21.41
C GLN A 343 12.33 -0.59 -20.95
N ILE A 344 10.98 -0.48 -20.95
CA ILE A 344 10.10 -1.61 -20.61
C ILE A 344 10.14 -2.67 -21.72
N LEU A 345 10.19 -2.26 -22.98
CA LEU A 345 10.32 -3.16 -24.12
C LEU A 345 11.63 -3.93 -24.08
N ASP A 346 12.73 -3.29 -23.70
CA ASP A 346 14.03 -3.95 -23.52
C ASP A 346 13.96 -5.04 -22.43
N LEU A 347 13.24 -4.80 -21.33
CA LEU A 347 12.96 -5.82 -20.33
C LEU A 347 12.10 -6.98 -20.84
N PHE A 348 11.11 -6.71 -21.70
CA PHE A 348 10.34 -7.77 -22.35
C PHE A 348 11.25 -8.64 -23.22
N LYS A 349 12.09 -8.01 -24.05
CA LYS A 349 13.00 -8.68 -24.99
C LYS A 349 14.07 -9.50 -24.28
N SER A 350 14.51 -9.05 -23.11
CA SER A 350 15.48 -9.79 -22.31
C SER A 350 14.88 -10.97 -21.57
N ASP A 351 13.55 -11.14 -21.57
CA ASP A 351 12.85 -12.17 -20.79
C ASP A 351 13.19 -12.14 -19.28
N ALA A 352 13.42 -10.94 -18.75
CA ALA A 352 13.82 -10.72 -17.35
C ALA A 352 12.65 -10.19 -16.49
N PHE A 353 11.46 -10.06 -17.06
CA PHE A 353 10.35 -9.32 -16.46
C PHE A 353 9.02 -10.07 -16.50
N PHE A 354 8.43 -10.22 -15.32
CA PHE A 354 7.06 -10.69 -15.11
C PHE A 354 6.07 -9.52 -15.03
N TYR A 355 4.90 -9.70 -15.64
CA TYR A 355 3.76 -8.78 -15.50
C TYR A 355 2.44 -9.54 -15.63
N PRO A 356 1.34 -9.04 -15.04
CA PRO A 356 0.03 -9.68 -15.13
C PRO A 356 -0.48 -9.62 -16.57
N GLY A 357 -0.75 -10.78 -17.18
CA GLY A 357 -1.14 -10.90 -18.60
C GLY A 357 -0.03 -11.37 -19.53
N ARG A 358 1.16 -11.67 -18.98
CA ARG A 358 2.22 -12.38 -19.68
C ARG A 358 1.81 -13.80 -20.05
N PHE A 359 1.16 -14.49 -19.13
CA PHE A 359 0.57 -15.81 -19.36
C PHE A 359 -0.92 -15.67 -19.71
N SER A 360 -1.48 -16.69 -20.37
CA SER A 360 -2.91 -16.75 -20.68
C SER A 360 -3.78 -16.89 -19.42
N GLN A 361 -3.25 -17.54 -18.39
CA GLN A 361 -3.88 -17.62 -17.07
C GLN A 361 -3.49 -16.41 -16.22
N GLU A 362 -4.44 -15.90 -15.44
CA GLU A 362 -4.15 -14.84 -14.47
C GLU A 362 -3.11 -15.32 -13.46
N SER A 363 -2.03 -14.56 -13.35
CA SER A 363 -0.97 -14.81 -12.39
C SER A 363 -0.49 -13.48 -11.81
N PHE A 364 0.01 -13.54 -10.57
CA PHE A 364 0.50 -12.40 -9.81
C PHE A 364 1.95 -12.67 -9.40
N ALA A 365 2.73 -11.60 -9.26
CA ALA A 365 4.14 -11.69 -8.91
C ALA A 365 4.33 -12.40 -7.56
N ASN A 366 3.36 -12.24 -6.65
CA ASN A 366 3.34 -12.92 -5.35
C ASN A 366 3.34 -14.44 -5.43
N ASN A 367 2.62 -15.02 -6.39
CA ASN A 367 2.55 -16.48 -6.47
C ASN A 367 3.91 -17.05 -6.86
N LEU A 368 4.59 -16.43 -7.82
CA LEU A 368 5.94 -16.80 -8.23
C LEU A 368 6.95 -16.55 -7.10
N MET A 369 6.84 -15.40 -6.42
CA MET A 369 7.73 -15.02 -5.34
C MET A 369 7.62 -15.98 -4.14
N ASN A 370 6.39 -16.36 -3.76
CA ASN A 370 6.11 -17.28 -2.67
C ASN A 370 6.67 -18.69 -2.94
N ASN A 371 6.94 -19.05 -4.19
CA ASN A 371 7.55 -20.32 -4.60
C ASN A 371 9.03 -20.19 -4.96
N HIS A 372 9.69 -19.09 -4.57
CA HIS A 372 11.09 -18.77 -4.94
C HIS A 372 11.36 -18.70 -6.45
N GLN A 373 10.34 -18.50 -7.29
CA GLN A 373 10.49 -18.39 -8.76
C GLN A 373 10.70 -16.95 -9.24
N LEU A 374 10.59 -15.96 -8.34
CA LEU A 374 10.77 -14.54 -8.61
C LEU A 374 11.70 -13.92 -7.56
N ALA A 375 12.77 -13.26 -8.00
CA ALA A 375 13.74 -12.67 -7.08
C ALA A 375 13.25 -11.34 -6.49
N MET A 376 12.62 -10.49 -7.31
CA MET A 376 12.18 -9.15 -6.91
C MET A 376 10.84 -8.80 -7.56
N ALA A 377 10.00 -8.02 -6.87
CA ALA A 377 8.79 -7.47 -7.45
C ALA A 377 8.38 -6.13 -6.85
N ILE A 378 7.83 -5.23 -7.67
CA ILE A 378 7.11 -4.05 -7.18
C ILE A 378 5.67 -4.44 -6.87
N SER A 379 5.16 -4.01 -5.71
CA SER A 379 3.97 -4.51 -4.99
C SER A 379 3.33 -3.38 -4.17
N SER A 380 1.99 -3.29 -4.10
CA SER A 380 1.27 -2.43 -3.14
C SER A 380 1.62 -2.78 -1.71
N THR A 381 1.75 -1.75 -0.87
CA THR A 381 2.05 -1.91 0.55
C THR A 381 0.91 -2.56 1.34
N SER A 382 -0.32 -2.47 0.83
CA SER A 382 -1.50 -3.09 1.44
C SER A 382 -1.53 -4.62 1.32
N ASN A 383 -0.71 -5.20 0.44
CA ASN A 383 -0.65 -6.64 0.18
C ASN A 383 0.38 -7.38 1.06
N TYR A 384 0.81 -6.82 2.19
CA TYR A 384 1.86 -7.38 3.06
C TYR A 384 1.68 -8.89 3.34
N GLN A 385 0.48 -9.31 3.76
CA GLN A 385 0.20 -10.70 4.13
C GLN A 385 0.20 -11.69 2.95
N ARG A 386 0.30 -11.22 1.70
CA ARG A 386 0.35 -12.05 0.50
C ARG A 386 1.77 -12.32 0.01
N ARG A 387 2.80 -11.73 0.65
CA ARG A 387 4.22 -11.78 0.22
C ARG A 387 5.01 -12.98 0.73
N PHE A 388 4.39 -13.80 1.55
CA PHE A 388 5.02 -14.95 2.17
C PHE A 388 3.94 -15.97 2.49
N VAL A 389 4.35 -17.22 2.64
CA VAL A 389 3.52 -18.27 3.22
C VAL A 389 3.67 -18.20 4.73
N LYS A 390 2.54 -18.16 5.44
CA LYS A 390 2.55 -18.25 6.90
C LYS A 390 2.89 -19.68 7.29
N SER A 391 4.04 -19.87 7.94
CA SER A 391 4.48 -21.13 8.51
C SER A 391 4.46 -21.06 10.04
N ASN A 392 4.29 -22.21 10.70
CA ASN A 392 4.45 -22.32 12.14
C ASN A 392 5.95 -22.33 12.47
N SER A 393 6.56 -21.14 12.50
CA SER A 393 7.99 -20.98 12.74
C SER A 393 8.37 -21.38 14.16
N ASN A 394 9.56 -21.95 14.33
CA ASN A 394 10.18 -22.20 15.63
C ASN A 394 11.43 -21.33 15.80
N PHE A 395 11.62 -20.79 17.00
CA PHE A 395 12.90 -20.26 17.43
C PHE A 395 13.78 -21.42 17.87
N VAL A 396 14.94 -21.56 17.24
CA VAL A 396 15.86 -22.68 17.45
C VAL A 396 17.16 -22.14 18.00
N PHE A 397 17.66 -22.75 19.07
CA PHE A 397 18.92 -22.36 19.71
C PHE A 397 19.59 -23.59 20.33
N GLN A 398 20.86 -23.45 20.70
CA GLN A 398 21.60 -24.50 21.38
C GLN A 398 21.68 -24.23 22.89
N THR A 399 21.59 -25.29 23.67
CA THR A 399 21.89 -25.31 25.11
C THR A 399 22.50 -26.65 25.47
N ASN A 400 23.63 -26.65 26.18
CA ASN A 400 24.30 -27.87 26.64
C ASN A 400 24.54 -28.91 25.52
N GLY A 401 24.90 -28.43 24.32
CA GLY A 401 25.12 -29.27 23.14
C GLY A 401 23.86 -29.91 22.54
N LYS A 402 22.67 -29.51 22.97
CA LYS A 402 21.37 -29.94 22.42
C LYS A 402 20.68 -28.79 21.72
N THR A 403 19.97 -29.13 20.64
CA THR A 403 19.11 -28.19 19.93
C THR A 403 17.75 -28.13 20.60
N GLU A 404 17.38 -26.95 21.08
CA GLU A 404 16.06 -26.66 21.62
C GLU A 404 15.22 -25.87 20.63
N LYS A 405 13.90 -26.03 20.75
CA LYS A 405 12.93 -25.40 19.87
C LYS A 405 11.77 -24.84 20.67
N ILE A 406 11.45 -23.57 20.45
CA ILE A 406 10.26 -22.92 21.01
C ILE A 406 9.42 -22.40 19.83
N PRO A 407 8.12 -22.76 19.73
CA PRO A 407 7.25 -22.18 18.72
C PRO A 407 7.23 -20.66 18.81
N PHE A 408 7.39 -19.98 17.67
CA PHE A 408 7.18 -18.54 17.64
C PHE A 408 5.73 -18.22 17.96
N SER A 409 5.54 -17.32 18.91
CA SER A 409 4.26 -16.75 19.30
C SER A 409 4.43 -15.25 19.44
N SER A 410 3.32 -14.52 19.60
CA SER A 410 3.38 -13.09 19.93
C SER A 410 3.94 -12.81 21.34
N LYS A 411 4.22 -13.86 22.14
CA LYS A 411 4.75 -13.78 23.49
C LYS A 411 6.26 -14.02 23.58
N ILE A 412 6.93 -14.20 22.44
CA ILE A 412 8.39 -14.26 22.34
C ILE A 412 8.89 -13.18 21.39
N GLN A 413 9.90 -12.44 21.80
CA GLN A 413 10.65 -11.53 20.95
C GLN A 413 12.10 -11.97 20.92
N ALA A 414 12.62 -12.18 19.72
CA ALA A 414 14.00 -12.56 19.49
C ALA A 414 14.63 -11.64 18.46
N TYR A 415 15.82 -11.14 18.77
CA TYR A 415 16.57 -10.18 17.97
C TYR A 415 17.98 -10.69 17.74
N GLN A 416 18.44 -10.66 16.49
CA GLN A 416 19.85 -10.73 16.17
C GLN A 416 20.50 -9.39 16.53
N ILE A 417 21.56 -9.42 17.32
CA ILE A 417 22.35 -8.24 17.69
C ILE A 417 23.36 -7.97 16.58
N ARG A 418 23.40 -6.73 16.09
CA ARG A 418 24.26 -6.28 15.01
C ARG A 418 24.98 -5.00 15.41
N GLU A 419 26.17 -4.78 14.85
CA GLU A 419 26.84 -3.50 14.99
C GLU A 419 26.00 -2.37 14.37
N LEU A 420 26.12 -1.19 14.98
CA LEU A 420 25.49 0.03 14.47
C LEU A 420 26.15 0.47 13.17
N GLY A 421 25.34 0.92 12.23
CA GLY A 421 25.82 1.52 10.99
C GLY A 421 26.49 2.88 11.22
N PRO A 422 27.21 3.41 10.21
CA PRO A 422 27.74 4.77 10.25
C PRO A 422 26.62 5.79 10.52
N GLY A 423 26.86 6.74 11.44
CA GLY A 423 25.89 7.79 11.79
C GLY A 423 24.78 7.39 12.79
N GLN A 424 24.68 6.11 13.19
CA GLN A 424 23.68 5.68 14.18
C GLN A 424 24.15 5.77 15.64
N ARG A 425 25.46 5.90 15.88
CA ARG A 425 26.03 5.99 17.24
C ARG A 425 25.62 7.27 17.97
N ASP A 426 25.53 8.38 17.23
CA ASP A 426 25.30 9.71 17.83
C ASP A 426 23.83 10.14 17.86
N SER A 427 22.95 9.53 17.05
CA SER A 427 21.57 10.00 16.88
C SER A 427 20.56 9.43 17.88
N GLN A 428 20.86 8.32 18.58
CA GLN A 428 19.93 7.67 19.52
C GLN A 428 20.60 7.07 20.78
N LYS A 429 21.89 7.33 21.02
CA LYS A 429 22.70 6.66 22.06
C LYS A 429 22.54 5.13 22.07
N ALA A 430 22.30 4.59 20.88
CA ALA A 430 22.20 3.15 20.68
C ALA A 430 23.55 2.51 20.94
N ILE A 431 23.53 1.29 21.47
CA ILE A 431 24.72 0.44 21.65
C ILE A 431 24.84 -0.51 20.46
N TYR A 432 23.72 -1.10 20.05
CA TYR A 432 23.62 -2.08 18.98
C TYR A 432 22.32 -1.91 18.18
N GLU A 433 22.34 -2.36 16.94
CA GLU A 433 21.12 -2.60 16.16
C GLU A 433 20.56 -3.98 16.50
N LEU A 434 19.25 -4.09 16.54
CA LEU A 434 18.50 -5.31 16.80
C LEU A 434 17.64 -5.64 15.59
N LYS A 435 17.92 -6.74 14.90
CA LYS A 435 17.05 -7.27 13.82
C LYS A 435 16.14 -8.35 14.39
N ASN A 436 14.83 -8.12 14.40
CA ASN A 436 13.86 -9.12 14.81
C ASN A 436 13.96 -10.34 13.88
N VAL A 437 14.12 -11.53 14.47
CA VAL A 437 14.43 -12.74 13.69
C VAL A 437 13.23 -13.27 12.89
N LEU A 438 11.99 -12.92 13.28
CA LEU A 438 10.77 -13.38 12.62
C LEU A 438 10.22 -12.36 11.62
N THR A 439 10.31 -11.07 11.94
CA THR A 439 9.73 -10.01 11.08
C THR A 439 10.78 -9.28 10.26
N SER A 440 12.06 -9.54 10.50
CA SER A 440 13.19 -8.77 9.96
C SER A 440 13.12 -7.26 10.26
N GLN A 441 12.23 -6.83 11.17
CA GLN A 441 12.12 -5.45 11.61
C GLN A 441 13.38 -5.01 12.35
N ILE A 442 13.84 -3.79 12.08
CA ILE A 442 14.98 -3.19 12.75
C ILE A 442 14.52 -2.36 13.96
N SER A 443 15.25 -2.53 15.05
CA SER A 443 15.15 -1.84 16.33
C SER A 443 16.57 -1.51 16.84
N HIS A 444 16.68 -0.82 17.97
CA HIS A 444 17.97 -0.55 18.60
C HIS A 444 17.97 -0.98 20.07
N LEU A 445 19.13 -1.38 20.56
CA LEU A 445 19.40 -1.55 21.98
C LEU A 445 19.96 -0.23 22.53
N ILE A 446 19.27 0.36 23.49
CA ILE A 446 19.58 1.68 24.04
C ILE A 446 19.90 1.54 25.53
N ASN A 447 20.96 2.22 25.99
CA ASN A 447 21.33 2.28 27.40
C ASN A 447 20.88 3.59 28.05
N GLU A 448 19.57 3.86 28.01
CA GLU A 448 18.95 5.05 28.57
C GLU A 448 17.55 4.76 29.07
N THR A 449 17.01 5.64 29.89
CA THR A 449 15.60 5.64 30.23
C THR A 449 14.79 5.83 28.96
N LYS A 450 13.71 5.06 28.81
CA LYS A 450 12.83 5.14 27.64
C LYS A 450 12.37 6.58 27.41
N SER A 451 12.70 7.13 26.24
CA SER A 451 12.20 8.44 25.78
C SER A 451 10.98 8.25 24.86
N SER A 452 10.00 9.14 24.94
CA SER A 452 8.86 9.20 24.02
C SER A 452 9.26 9.55 22.59
N THR A 453 10.46 10.12 22.39
CA THR A 453 11.01 10.49 21.08
C THR A 453 11.60 9.31 20.32
N TYR A 454 11.83 8.17 20.98
CA TYR A 454 12.44 6.98 20.37
C TYR A 454 11.37 5.95 20.02
N ALA A 455 11.69 5.05 19.10
CA ALA A 455 10.76 3.98 18.75
C ALA A 455 10.54 3.04 19.95
N ASP A 456 9.29 2.76 20.31
CA ASP A 456 8.86 1.70 21.24
C ASP A 456 9.37 0.31 20.85
N SER A 457 9.72 0.08 19.59
CA SER A 457 10.33 -1.17 19.16
C SER A 457 11.77 -1.32 19.65
N ASN A 458 12.41 -0.25 20.12
CA ASN A 458 13.73 -0.30 20.74
C ASN A 458 13.67 -1.03 22.09
N VAL A 459 14.77 -1.68 22.43
CA VAL A 459 14.95 -2.36 23.71
C VAL A 459 15.80 -1.46 24.59
N TYR A 460 15.33 -1.19 25.81
CA TYR A 460 15.99 -0.30 26.76
C TYR A 460 16.61 -1.12 27.88
N LEU A 461 17.90 -0.90 28.13
CA LEU A 461 18.58 -1.34 29.34
C LEU A 461 18.43 -0.27 30.41
N ASP A 462 18.38 -0.69 31.68
CA ASP A 462 18.33 0.25 32.80
C ASP A 462 19.65 1.04 32.85
N PRO A 463 19.65 2.37 32.59
CA PRO A 463 20.88 3.15 32.58
C PRO A 463 21.53 3.28 33.95
N SER A 464 20.79 3.03 35.03
CA SER A 464 21.34 3.02 36.39
C SER A 464 22.21 1.79 36.64
N ASP A 465 21.98 0.70 35.90
CA ASP A 465 22.83 -0.49 35.93
C ASP A 465 23.90 -0.42 34.82
N THR A 466 24.97 0.31 35.14
CA THR A 466 26.14 0.46 34.25
C THR A 466 26.80 -0.86 33.84
N ASN A 467 26.50 -1.98 34.50
CA ASN A 467 27.05 -3.28 34.14
C ASN A 467 26.29 -3.96 32.99
N LEU A 468 25.01 -3.66 32.75
CA LEU A 468 24.23 -4.36 31.72
C LEU A 468 24.76 -4.10 30.31
N ALA A 469 24.98 -2.83 29.96
CA ALA A 469 25.55 -2.45 28.67
C ALA A 469 26.94 -3.08 28.46
N LYS A 470 27.76 -3.10 29.51
CA LYS A 470 29.09 -3.72 29.51
C LYS A 470 29.00 -5.23 29.27
N LYS A 471 28.10 -5.94 29.97
CA LYS A 471 27.87 -7.39 29.78
C LYS A 471 27.44 -7.73 28.36
N VAL A 472 26.53 -6.93 27.77
CA VAL A 472 26.12 -7.14 26.37
C VAL A 472 27.32 -6.97 25.44
N LYS A 473 28.12 -5.92 25.64
CA LYS A 473 29.31 -5.67 24.82
C LYS A 473 30.33 -6.80 24.93
N GLU A 474 30.68 -7.22 26.15
CA GLU A 474 31.60 -8.34 26.39
C GLU A 474 31.10 -9.63 25.74
N PHE A 475 29.79 -9.91 25.84
CA PHE A 475 29.17 -11.06 25.20
C PHE A 475 29.30 -11.01 23.67
N VAL A 476 28.93 -9.88 23.06
CA VAL A 476 29.00 -9.69 21.60
C VAL A 476 30.45 -9.78 21.11
N ASP A 477 31.39 -9.10 21.77
CA ASP A 477 32.81 -9.11 21.43
C ASP A 477 33.41 -10.52 21.55
N SER A 478 32.99 -11.30 22.56
CA SER A 478 33.41 -12.70 22.72
C SER A 478 32.92 -13.59 21.58
N ASN A 479 31.68 -13.40 21.14
CA ASN A 479 31.08 -14.21 20.08
C ASN A 479 31.65 -13.86 18.71
N ALA A 480 31.91 -12.58 18.44
CA ALA A 480 32.51 -12.14 17.19
C ALA A 480 33.88 -12.80 16.95
N LYS A 481 34.71 -12.93 18.00
CA LYS A 481 36.00 -13.64 17.93
C LYS A 481 35.86 -15.11 17.53
N ASP A 482 34.79 -15.76 17.97
CA ASP A 482 34.48 -17.15 17.66
C ASP A 482 33.66 -17.32 16.37
N SER A 483 33.48 -16.26 15.58
CA SER A 483 32.60 -16.25 14.39
C SER A 483 31.15 -16.67 14.70
N ARG A 484 30.68 -16.41 15.93
CA ARG A 484 29.33 -16.72 16.40
C ARG A 484 28.43 -15.48 16.35
N GLN A 485 27.14 -15.71 16.13
CA GLN A 485 26.14 -14.63 16.15
C GLN A 485 25.53 -14.50 17.55
N SER A 486 25.29 -13.24 17.95
CA SER A 486 24.70 -12.90 19.24
C SER A 486 23.22 -12.58 19.09
N TYR A 487 22.42 -13.05 20.03
CA TYR A 487 20.98 -12.86 20.05
C TYR A 487 20.51 -12.32 21.39
N LEU A 488 19.48 -11.48 21.35
CA LEU A 488 18.76 -10.95 22.50
C LEU A 488 17.33 -11.48 22.44
N VAL A 489 16.86 -12.13 23.49
CA VAL A 489 15.56 -12.80 23.55
C VAL A 489 14.84 -12.43 24.84
N PHE A 490 13.53 -12.21 24.78
CA PHE A 490 12.68 -11.99 25.95
C PHE A 490 11.22 -12.32 25.64
N GLY A 491 10.41 -12.43 26.68
CA GLY A 491 8.98 -12.70 26.59
C GLY A 491 8.53 -13.89 27.42
N GLU A 492 7.21 -13.98 27.65
CA GLU A 492 6.59 -14.93 28.59
C GLU A 492 6.97 -16.38 28.30
N ASP A 493 6.90 -16.80 27.02
CA ASP A 493 7.13 -18.19 26.65
C ASP A 493 8.60 -18.59 26.80
N PHE A 494 9.53 -17.69 26.45
CA PHE A 494 10.97 -17.95 26.63
C PHE A 494 11.36 -17.92 28.12
N SER A 495 10.85 -16.98 28.90
CA SER A 495 11.11 -16.92 30.35
C SER A 495 10.63 -18.20 31.05
N LYS A 496 9.43 -18.69 30.73
CA LYS A 496 8.92 -19.97 31.27
C LYS A 496 9.83 -21.13 30.90
N PHE A 497 10.18 -21.26 29.61
CA PHE A 497 11.09 -22.30 29.15
C PHE A 497 12.44 -22.25 29.88
N TYR A 498 13.03 -21.06 30.03
CA TYR A 498 14.29 -20.88 30.74
C TYR A 498 14.19 -21.33 32.20
N GLN A 499 13.16 -20.92 32.93
CA GLN A 499 12.98 -21.28 34.34
C GLN A 499 12.75 -22.79 34.53
N GLU A 500 12.00 -23.42 33.63
CA GLU A 500 11.63 -24.83 33.73
C GLU A 500 12.74 -25.78 33.25
N LYS A 501 13.56 -25.38 32.27
CA LYS A 501 14.48 -26.27 31.55
C LYS A 501 15.96 -25.89 31.65
N ILE A 502 16.29 -24.61 31.85
CA ILE A 502 17.64 -24.08 31.65
C ILE A 502 18.29 -23.56 32.94
N LYS A 503 17.55 -22.84 33.79
CA LYS A 503 18.11 -22.00 34.88
C LYS A 503 19.14 -22.67 35.80
N ASN A 504 19.05 -23.98 35.99
CA ASN A 504 19.92 -24.74 36.89
C ASN A 504 20.96 -25.61 36.16
N THR A 505 21.03 -25.55 34.83
CA THR A 505 21.76 -26.52 34.02
C THR A 505 22.65 -25.91 32.95
N ASP A 506 22.50 -24.63 32.60
CA ASP A 506 23.15 -24.05 31.42
C ASP A 506 24.07 -22.86 31.74
N THR A 507 25.17 -22.79 31.00
CA THR A 507 26.16 -21.71 31.05
C THR A 507 26.23 -20.90 29.75
N GLU A 508 25.50 -21.31 28.70
CA GLU A 508 25.54 -20.71 27.37
C GLU A 508 24.52 -19.57 27.19
N ILE A 509 23.46 -19.56 28.00
CA ILE A 509 22.42 -18.52 28.02
C ILE A 509 22.62 -17.61 29.24
N ILE A 510 22.74 -16.30 29.01
CA ILE A 510 22.91 -15.32 30.08
C ILE A 510 21.58 -14.61 30.33
N ASN A 511 20.99 -14.77 31.51
CA ASN A 511 19.92 -13.89 31.97
C ASN A 511 20.54 -12.56 32.44
N LEU A 512 20.35 -11.51 31.65
CA LEU A 512 20.91 -10.18 31.90
C LEU A 512 20.28 -9.53 33.13
N THR A 513 18.97 -9.64 33.28
CA THR A 513 18.17 -8.86 34.24
C THR A 513 17.84 -9.60 35.53
N ASN A 514 17.79 -10.94 35.52
CA ASN A 514 17.58 -11.80 36.69
C ASN A 514 16.34 -11.48 37.54
N LYS A 515 15.28 -10.94 36.93
CA LYS A 515 13.99 -10.61 37.56
C LYS A 515 13.13 -11.86 37.81
N ASN A 516 13.43 -12.97 37.11
CA ASN A 516 12.66 -14.22 37.13
C ASN A 516 11.20 -14.03 36.70
N ASP A 517 10.96 -13.17 35.72
CA ASP A 517 9.63 -12.88 35.19
C ASP A 517 9.63 -12.78 33.65
N LYS A 518 8.48 -12.39 33.07
CA LYS A 518 8.32 -12.20 31.63
C LYS A 518 9.14 -11.02 31.05
N ASN A 519 9.69 -10.17 31.91
CA ASN A 519 10.50 -9.01 31.53
C ASN A 519 11.99 -9.33 31.54
N ASP A 520 12.37 -10.59 31.78
CA ASP A 520 13.75 -11.00 31.70
C ASP A 520 14.31 -10.92 30.28
N ILE A 521 15.53 -10.40 30.17
CA ILE A 521 16.27 -10.29 28.92
C ILE A 521 17.38 -11.33 28.92
N PHE A 522 17.44 -12.13 27.87
CA PHE A 522 18.39 -13.22 27.71
C PHE A 522 19.34 -12.94 26.54
N LEU A 523 20.62 -13.26 26.73
CA LEU A 523 21.61 -13.32 25.66
C LEU A 523 21.89 -14.76 25.28
N LEU A 524 21.82 -15.04 23.97
CA LEU A 524 22.05 -16.37 23.41
C LEU A 524 23.10 -16.32 22.31
N LYS A 525 23.82 -17.43 22.16
CA LYS A 525 24.76 -17.66 21.06
C LYS A 525 24.07 -18.53 20.01
N ASN A 526 24.27 -18.21 18.72
CA ASN A 526 23.87 -19.06 17.59
C ASN A 526 22.42 -19.57 17.64
N ALA A 527 21.48 -18.66 17.42
CA ALA A 527 20.08 -19.02 17.19
C ALA A 527 19.71 -18.94 15.71
N SER A 528 18.56 -19.51 15.36
CA SER A 528 17.98 -19.46 14.01
C SER A 528 16.46 -19.55 14.08
N VAL A 529 15.81 -19.31 12.94
CA VAL A 529 14.39 -19.62 12.74
C VAL A 529 14.29 -20.87 11.88
N GLU A 530 13.51 -21.84 12.33
CA GLU A 530 13.13 -22.99 11.54
C GLU A 530 11.67 -22.82 11.11
N ASN A 531 11.42 -23.00 9.82
CA ASN A 531 10.08 -22.99 9.24
C ASN A 531 9.77 -24.41 8.74
N PRO A 532 9.10 -25.26 9.54
CA PRO A 532 8.77 -26.62 9.11
C PRO A 532 7.96 -26.61 7.81
N GLY A 533 8.49 -27.27 6.75
CA GLY A 533 7.89 -27.26 5.40
C GLY A 533 8.01 -25.94 4.64
N GLY A 534 8.77 -24.97 5.18
CA GLY A 534 9.06 -23.68 4.55
C GLY A 534 10.22 -23.71 3.55
N ASP A 535 10.85 -24.87 3.32
CA ASP A 535 11.98 -25.04 2.39
C ASP A 535 11.63 -24.78 0.92
N LYS A 536 10.34 -24.85 0.59
CA LYS A 536 9.80 -24.62 -0.76
C LYS A 536 9.08 -23.28 -0.91
N HIS A 537 8.93 -22.54 0.18
CA HIS A 537 8.09 -21.37 0.21
C HIS A 537 8.72 -20.21 0.96
N LEU A 538 8.59 -19.01 0.39
CA LEU A 538 9.11 -17.79 1.00
C LEU A 538 8.40 -17.51 2.34
N ASN A 539 9.16 -17.45 3.42
CA ASN A 539 8.66 -17.17 4.76
C ASN A 539 8.74 -15.67 5.10
N GLN A 540 8.00 -15.24 6.13
CA GLN A 540 7.90 -13.82 6.48
C GLN A 540 9.26 -13.17 6.81
N ASN A 541 10.12 -13.88 7.52
CA ASN A 541 11.45 -13.40 7.94
C ASN A 541 12.45 -13.30 6.78
N GLU A 542 12.19 -13.99 5.67
CA GLU A 542 13.02 -14.04 4.47
C GLU A 542 12.72 -12.91 3.48
N VAL A 543 11.60 -12.20 3.65
CA VAL A 543 11.21 -11.10 2.77
C VAL A 543 11.91 -9.80 3.16
N VAL A 544 12.59 -9.18 2.21
CA VAL A 544 13.13 -7.83 2.37
C VAL A 544 12.20 -6.84 1.65
N PHE A 545 11.74 -5.83 2.39
CA PHE A 545 10.90 -4.76 1.87
C PHE A 545 11.72 -3.49 1.72
N LEU A 546 11.86 -3.03 0.49
CA LEU A 546 12.50 -1.76 0.16
C LEU A 546 11.47 -0.78 -0.38
N GLN A 547 11.88 0.48 -0.42
CA GLN A 547 11.16 1.46 -1.19
C GLN A 547 11.18 1.08 -2.67
N GLU A 548 10.06 1.24 -3.38
CA GLU A 548 10.08 1.11 -4.86
C GLU A 548 11.08 2.10 -5.47
N PRO A 549 11.63 1.85 -6.66
CA PRO A 549 12.45 2.85 -7.33
C PRO A 549 11.68 4.17 -7.48
N ILE A 550 12.25 5.26 -6.99
CA ILE A 550 11.60 6.59 -6.92
C ILE A 550 12.04 7.52 -8.06
N LYS A 551 13.02 7.08 -8.85
CA LYS A 551 13.59 7.82 -9.97
C LYS A 551 13.89 6.85 -11.12
N ASN A 552 13.92 7.35 -12.35
CA ASN A 552 14.38 6.49 -13.46
C ASN A 552 15.89 6.32 -13.46
N SER A 553 16.62 7.38 -13.13
CA SER A 553 18.08 7.44 -13.11
C SER A 553 18.53 8.49 -12.06
N SER A 554 19.82 8.51 -11.74
CA SER A 554 20.40 9.52 -10.84
C SER A 554 20.27 10.96 -11.36
N SER A 555 20.10 11.14 -12.67
CA SER A 555 19.92 12.47 -13.29
C SER A 555 18.55 13.10 -13.05
N ASN A 556 17.55 12.32 -12.63
CA ASN A 556 16.22 12.87 -12.31
C ASN A 556 16.29 13.69 -11.02
N THR A 557 15.82 14.93 -11.06
CA THR A 557 15.88 15.86 -9.93
C THR A 557 14.86 15.53 -8.85
N LYS A 558 13.61 15.24 -9.24
CA LYS A 558 12.50 14.93 -8.33
C LYS A 558 12.33 13.44 -8.07
N SER A 559 12.04 13.08 -6.82
CA SER A 559 11.63 11.72 -6.44
C SER A 559 10.11 11.57 -6.55
N ILE A 560 9.65 10.48 -7.15
CA ILE A 560 8.24 10.17 -7.33
C ILE A 560 7.86 8.97 -6.45
N TYR A 561 6.76 9.12 -5.73
CA TYR A 561 6.20 8.09 -4.87
C TYR A 561 4.79 7.76 -5.34
N THR A 562 4.46 6.48 -5.48
CA THR A 562 3.09 6.10 -5.86
C THR A 562 2.10 6.43 -4.74
N TYR A 563 1.04 7.17 -5.07
CA TYR A 563 -0.09 7.42 -4.16
C TYR A 563 -1.33 6.72 -4.70
N GLN A 564 -1.71 5.63 -4.05
CA GLN A 564 -2.82 4.78 -4.49
C GLN A 564 -3.71 4.36 -3.32
N GLY A 565 -4.77 3.62 -3.63
CA GLY A 565 -5.83 3.24 -2.71
C GLY A 565 -7.08 4.12 -2.83
N PRO A 566 -8.25 3.57 -2.47
CA PRO A 566 -9.53 4.23 -2.68
C PRO A 566 -9.76 5.39 -1.71
N ASP A 567 -10.64 6.30 -2.17
CA ASP A 567 -11.20 7.39 -1.40
C ASP A 567 -12.61 7.05 -0.93
N LEU A 568 -13.08 7.85 0.03
CA LEU A 568 -14.48 7.95 0.36
C LEU A 568 -15.11 9.02 -0.52
N ILE A 569 -16.18 8.66 -1.24
CA ILE A 569 -16.89 9.51 -2.20
C ILE A 569 -18.35 9.54 -1.80
N ALA A 570 -18.94 10.73 -1.81
CA ALA A 570 -20.33 10.96 -1.45
C ALA A 570 -21.14 11.43 -2.66
N PHE A 571 -22.36 10.90 -2.78
CA PHE A 571 -23.28 11.25 -3.87
C PHE A 571 -24.53 11.91 -3.33
N HIS A 572 -25.12 12.75 -4.17
CA HIS A 572 -26.43 13.30 -3.94
C HIS A 572 -27.46 12.17 -4.00
N SER A 573 -28.35 12.16 -3.01
CA SER A 573 -29.56 11.35 -3.06
C SER A 573 -30.79 12.24 -2.99
N ASN A 574 -30.92 12.98 -1.89
CA ASN A 574 -31.95 13.97 -1.66
C ASN A 574 -31.46 14.90 -0.53
N PRO A 575 -32.08 16.08 -0.33
CA PRO A 575 -31.57 17.06 0.62
C PRO A 575 -31.43 16.55 2.06
N GLU A 576 -32.30 15.63 2.50
CA GLU A 576 -32.27 15.04 3.84
C GLU A 576 -31.07 14.11 3.99
N GLU A 577 -30.94 13.16 3.07
CA GLU A 577 -29.84 12.19 3.08
C GLU A 577 -28.47 12.84 2.86
N ASP A 578 -28.39 13.96 2.13
CA ASP A 578 -27.15 14.73 1.96
C ASP A 578 -26.67 15.32 3.31
N ILE A 579 -27.59 15.84 4.11
CA ILE A 579 -27.30 16.35 5.46
C ILE A 579 -26.85 15.22 6.38
N ALA A 580 -27.57 14.09 6.38
CA ALA A 580 -27.19 12.92 7.15
C ALA A 580 -25.83 12.35 6.73
N THR A 581 -25.55 12.32 5.43
CA THR A 581 -24.25 11.91 4.88
C THR A 581 -23.13 12.83 5.38
N LYS A 582 -23.33 14.15 5.32
CA LYS A 582 -22.39 15.13 5.87
C LYS A 582 -22.12 14.90 7.36
N ASN A 583 -23.17 14.70 8.16
CA ASN A 583 -23.03 14.47 9.61
C ASN A 583 -22.26 13.18 9.92
N PHE A 584 -22.55 12.09 9.20
CA PHE A 584 -21.78 10.85 9.30
C PHE A 584 -20.31 11.06 8.93
N LEU A 585 -20.02 11.70 7.79
CA LEU A 585 -18.64 11.95 7.34
C LEU A 585 -17.85 12.77 8.36
N LYS A 586 -18.46 13.82 8.91
CA LYS A 586 -17.84 14.64 9.95
C LYS A 586 -17.50 13.79 11.18
N TRP A 587 -18.46 13.01 11.68
CA TRP A 587 -18.24 12.10 12.81
C TRP A 587 -17.14 11.07 12.50
N MET A 588 -17.16 10.47 11.31
CA MET A 588 -16.20 9.46 10.87
C MET A 588 -14.75 9.96 10.88
N LEU A 589 -14.55 11.26 10.62
CA LEU A 589 -13.23 11.89 10.59
C LEU A 589 -12.79 12.43 11.96
N THR A 590 -13.71 13.03 12.72
CA THR A 590 -13.31 13.83 13.89
C THR A 590 -13.56 13.15 15.23
N HIS A 591 -14.54 12.24 15.34
CA HIS A 591 -14.87 11.61 16.61
C HIS A 591 -13.75 10.68 17.04
N LYS A 592 -13.34 10.71 18.31
CA LYS A 592 -12.30 9.83 18.86
C LYS A 592 -12.89 8.90 19.90
N GLN A 593 -12.59 7.61 19.77
CA GLN A 593 -13.06 6.58 20.69
C GLN A 593 -12.16 5.34 20.65
N ASP A 594 -12.39 4.43 21.59
CA ASP A 594 -11.76 3.11 21.62
C ASP A 594 -12.53 2.12 20.76
N PHE A 595 -11.80 1.36 19.95
CA PHE A 595 -12.31 0.24 19.17
C PHE A 595 -11.66 -1.05 19.63
N THR A 596 -12.48 -1.98 20.09
CA THR A 596 -12.03 -3.33 20.44
C THR A 596 -12.07 -4.24 19.21
N TYR A 597 -11.02 -5.04 19.02
CA TYR A 597 -10.92 -6.01 17.93
C TYR A 597 -10.08 -7.24 18.27
N GLN A 598 -10.18 -8.29 17.45
CA GLN A 598 -9.33 -9.48 17.56
C GLN A 598 -8.00 -9.26 16.81
N GLY A 599 -6.92 -9.10 17.57
CA GLY A 599 -5.55 -9.03 17.10
C GLY A 599 -4.85 -10.40 17.05
N GLN A 600 -3.53 -10.40 16.83
CA GLN A 600 -2.74 -11.65 16.76
C GLN A 600 -2.63 -12.36 18.13
N SER A 601 -2.69 -11.61 19.23
CA SER A 601 -2.52 -12.10 20.60
C SER A 601 -3.84 -12.24 21.38
N GLY A 602 -4.98 -12.12 20.68
CA GLY A 602 -6.31 -12.01 21.28
C GLY A 602 -6.89 -10.60 21.16
N GLU A 603 -7.73 -10.22 22.12
CA GLU A 603 -8.39 -8.92 22.11
C GLU A 603 -7.39 -7.77 22.20
N ALA A 604 -7.57 -6.77 21.35
CA ALA A 604 -6.75 -5.58 21.23
C ALA A 604 -7.64 -4.32 21.10
N LYS A 605 -7.05 -3.16 21.38
CA LYS A 605 -7.73 -1.87 21.30
C LYS A 605 -7.03 -0.94 20.32
N TYR A 606 -7.79 -0.05 19.71
CA TYR A 606 -7.32 1.06 18.89
C TYR A 606 -8.05 2.33 19.34
N HIS A 607 -7.31 3.38 19.70
CA HIS A 607 -7.89 4.67 20.04
C HIS A 607 -7.70 5.67 18.90
N GLY A 608 -8.78 6.16 18.30
CA GLY A 608 -8.65 7.10 17.19
C GLY A 608 -9.99 7.41 16.55
N SER A 609 -9.96 7.97 15.34
CA SER A 609 -11.20 8.15 14.58
C SER A 609 -11.67 6.88 13.89
N PRO A 610 -12.98 6.77 13.60
CA PRO A 610 -13.51 5.70 12.76
C PRO A 610 -12.74 5.50 11.45
N SER A 611 -12.37 6.59 10.78
CA SER A 611 -11.61 6.52 9.52
C SER A 611 -10.20 5.94 9.70
N GLU A 612 -9.47 6.39 10.72
CA GLU A 612 -8.12 5.91 11.01
C GLU A 612 -8.15 4.43 11.46
N TYR A 613 -9.16 4.02 12.22
CA TYR A 613 -9.35 2.63 12.62
C TYR A 613 -9.56 1.69 11.43
N VAL A 614 -10.39 2.07 10.46
CA VAL A 614 -10.61 1.28 9.23
C VAL A 614 -9.31 1.13 8.43
N ALA A 615 -8.54 2.21 8.28
CA ALA A 615 -7.24 2.17 7.61
C ALA A 615 -6.24 1.26 8.33
N PHE A 616 -6.12 1.42 9.66
CA PHE A 616 -5.26 0.61 10.51
C PHE A 616 -5.56 -0.88 10.35
N ARG A 617 -6.83 -1.29 10.45
CA ARG A 617 -7.23 -2.70 10.31
C ARG A 617 -6.99 -3.24 8.90
N GLY A 618 -6.98 -2.38 7.89
CA GLY A 618 -6.75 -2.75 6.50
C GLY A 618 -5.29 -2.84 6.05
N ASN A 619 -4.32 -2.58 6.94
CA ASN A 619 -2.92 -2.36 6.56
C ASN A 619 -2.75 -1.24 5.53
N TYR A 620 -3.61 -0.22 5.63
CA TYR A 620 -3.53 1.03 4.88
C TYR A 620 -3.14 2.17 5.81
N LEU A 621 -2.67 3.26 5.21
CA LEU A 621 -2.41 4.50 5.91
C LEU A 621 -3.60 5.45 5.72
N ALA A 622 -4.14 5.95 6.82
CA ALA A 622 -4.98 7.15 6.79
C ALA A 622 -4.04 8.36 6.81
N PRO A 623 -3.99 9.20 5.76
CA PRO A 623 -3.00 10.27 5.67
C PRO A 623 -3.41 11.53 6.46
N THR A 624 -3.77 11.36 7.74
CA THR A 624 -4.21 12.45 8.63
C THR A 624 -3.02 13.13 9.31
N LYS A 625 -3.17 14.40 9.68
CA LYS A 625 -2.17 15.14 10.47
C LYS A 625 -1.87 14.44 11.79
N GLN A 626 -2.89 13.84 12.41
CA GLN A 626 -2.73 13.07 13.64
C GLN A 626 -1.82 11.86 13.40
N VAL A 627 -2.06 11.07 12.36
CA VAL A 627 -1.21 9.92 12.01
C VAL A 627 0.24 10.34 11.81
N PHE A 628 0.51 11.43 11.10
CA PHE A 628 1.89 11.90 10.89
C PHE A 628 2.53 12.56 12.12
N GLY A 629 1.73 12.97 13.11
CA GLY A 629 2.18 13.49 14.40
C GLY A 629 2.53 12.41 15.43
N GLN A 630 2.22 11.14 15.16
CA GLN A 630 2.46 10.02 16.07
C GLN A 630 3.77 9.30 15.75
N ASN A 631 4.32 8.60 16.75
CA ASN A 631 5.51 7.78 16.58
C ASN A 631 5.13 6.43 15.94
N LEU A 632 5.76 6.05 14.81
CA LEU A 632 5.46 4.79 14.08
C LEU A 632 5.60 3.53 14.96
N SER A 633 6.34 3.62 16.06
CA SER A 633 6.51 2.51 16.97
C SER A 633 5.28 2.20 17.81
N ASN A 634 4.32 3.12 17.89
CA ASN A 634 3.11 2.93 18.67
C ASN A 634 2.29 1.78 18.06
N THR A 635 2.32 0.62 18.73
CA THR A 635 1.68 -0.61 18.27
C THR A 635 0.16 -0.57 18.35
N GLU A 636 -0.40 0.34 19.15
CA GLU A 636 -1.84 0.56 19.25
C GLU A 636 -2.37 1.44 18.12
N GLN A 637 -1.48 2.21 17.47
CA GLN A 637 -1.84 3.15 16.40
C GLN A 637 -1.42 2.67 15.01
N PHE A 638 -0.38 1.83 14.93
CA PHE A 638 0.25 1.47 13.66
C PHE A 638 0.48 -0.02 13.50
N GLN A 639 0.27 -0.48 12.27
CA GLN A 639 0.66 -1.83 11.87
C GLN A 639 2.19 -1.94 11.90
N GLN A 640 2.70 -2.87 12.71
CA GLN A 640 4.13 -3.06 12.93
C GLN A 640 4.74 -3.99 11.88
N ASN A 641 4.61 -3.63 10.59
CA ASN A 641 5.23 -4.37 9.50
C ASN A 641 5.99 -3.44 8.54
N ASN A 642 6.99 -4.01 7.85
CA ASN A 642 7.92 -3.26 7.01
C ASN A 642 7.23 -2.61 5.80
N SER A 643 6.18 -3.22 5.28
CA SER A 643 5.40 -2.68 4.16
C SER A 643 4.63 -1.42 4.57
N PHE A 644 3.97 -1.43 5.73
CA PHE A 644 3.31 -0.25 6.29
C PHE A 644 4.31 0.87 6.59
N ARG A 645 5.46 0.53 7.20
CA ARG A 645 6.54 1.49 7.49
C ARG A 645 7.06 2.18 6.22
N ALA A 646 7.22 1.43 5.13
CA ALA A 646 7.60 2.00 3.84
C ALA A 646 6.57 3.02 3.33
N ALA A 647 5.27 2.67 3.36
CA ALA A 647 4.20 3.60 2.98
C ALA A 647 4.19 4.87 3.84
N PHE A 648 4.30 4.73 5.16
CA PHE A 648 4.38 5.87 6.08
C PHE A 648 5.57 6.77 5.74
N LYS A 649 6.77 6.19 5.56
CA LYS A 649 7.99 6.94 5.24
C LYS A 649 7.85 7.71 3.93
N ASN A 650 7.29 7.08 2.89
CA ASN A 650 7.07 7.74 1.60
C ASN A 650 6.16 8.95 1.73
N PHE A 651 5.04 8.75 2.41
CA PHE A 651 4.04 9.78 2.51
C PHE A 651 4.53 10.94 3.36
N LYS A 652 5.24 10.62 4.45
CA LYS A 652 5.93 11.62 5.27
C LYS A 652 7.01 12.37 4.49
N THR A 653 7.79 11.69 3.65
CA THR A 653 8.84 12.33 2.82
C THR A 653 8.25 13.36 1.87
N VAL A 654 7.15 13.03 1.16
CA VAL A 654 6.47 13.97 0.28
C VAL A 654 5.79 15.10 1.05
N ASN A 655 5.23 14.79 2.22
CA ASN A 655 4.61 15.79 3.09
C ASN A 655 5.62 16.82 3.61
N ASP A 656 6.79 16.36 4.06
CA ASP A 656 7.79 17.19 4.71
C ASP A 656 8.66 17.96 3.70
N ASP A 657 8.87 17.43 2.50
CA ASP A 657 9.64 18.08 1.42
C ASP A 657 8.95 17.92 0.04
N PRO A 658 7.84 18.65 -0.21
CA PRO A 658 7.10 18.58 -1.46
C PRO A 658 7.81 19.23 -2.66
N GLN A 659 8.92 19.95 -2.43
CA GLN A 659 9.71 20.58 -3.50
C GLN A 659 10.53 19.54 -4.24
N HIS A 660 11.19 18.63 -3.52
CA HIS A 660 12.03 17.57 -4.12
C HIS A 660 11.30 16.24 -4.29
N ASN A 661 10.10 16.09 -3.73
CA ASN A 661 9.34 14.85 -3.73
C ASN A 661 7.90 15.09 -4.19
N SER A 662 7.35 14.19 -4.99
CA SER A 662 5.95 14.25 -5.42
C SER A 662 5.27 12.91 -5.28
N PHE A 663 3.96 12.95 -5.04
CA PHE A 663 3.12 11.83 -5.37
C PHE A 663 2.87 11.77 -6.88
N TYR A 664 2.86 10.55 -7.42
CA TYR A 664 2.11 10.27 -8.63
C TYR A 664 0.66 9.94 -8.24
N MET A 665 -0.29 10.64 -8.86
CA MET A 665 -1.73 10.41 -8.75
C MET A 665 -2.28 10.40 -10.18
N ASP A 666 -3.30 9.60 -10.49
CA ASP A 666 -3.88 9.61 -11.83
C ASP A 666 -4.64 10.93 -12.06
N PRO A 667 -4.40 11.66 -13.17
CA PRO A 667 -5.40 12.58 -13.72
C PRO A 667 -6.68 11.82 -14.04
N VAL A 668 -7.82 12.29 -13.53
CA VAL A 668 -9.09 11.57 -13.65
C VAL A 668 -10.18 12.35 -14.37
N ASP A 669 -10.87 11.66 -15.27
CA ASP A 669 -12.21 11.99 -15.74
C ASP A 669 -13.09 10.73 -15.71
N SER A 670 -14.34 10.82 -16.18
CA SER A 670 -15.29 9.70 -16.18
C SER A 670 -14.83 8.48 -17.00
N ARG A 671 -13.82 8.62 -17.85
CA ARG A 671 -13.27 7.57 -18.72
C ARG A 671 -11.98 6.97 -18.15
N SER A 672 -11.38 7.57 -17.12
CA SER A 672 -10.03 7.19 -16.65
C SER A 672 -9.89 5.73 -16.23
N ALA A 673 -10.93 5.11 -15.67
CA ALA A 673 -10.91 3.68 -15.33
C ALA A 673 -10.75 2.80 -16.59
N LEU A 674 -11.47 3.13 -17.67
CA LEU A 674 -11.37 2.45 -18.96
C LEU A 674 -10.03 2.76 -19.64
N ILE A 675 -9.59 4.02 -19.63
CA ILE A 675 -8.30 4.45 -20.18
C ILE A 675 -7.14 3.65 -19.54
N ARG A 676 -7.15 3.50 -18.22
CA ARG A 676 -6.15 2.72 -17.49
C ARG A 676 -6.15 1.25 -17.93
N LEU A 677 -7.33 0.66 -18.10
CA LEU A 677 -7.48 -0.70 -18.63
C LEU A 677 -6.91 -0.82 -20.05
N GLU A 678 -7.13 0.18 -20.92
CA GLU A 678 -6.60 0.16 -22.28
C GLU A 678 -5.07 0.32 -22.34
N VAL A 679 -4.48 1.16 -21.48
CA VAL A 679 -3.02 1.24 -21.34
C VAL A 679 -2.46 -0.11 -20.90
N LYS A 680 -3.01 -0.71 -19.83
CA LYS A 680 -2.62 -2.04 -19.34
C LYS A 680 -2.73 -3.11 -20.43
N SER A 681 -3.89 -3.19 -21.08
CA SER A 681 -4.19 -4.12 -22.17
C SER A 681 -3.18 -3.98 -23.32
N THR A 682 -2.82 -2.75 -23.66
CA THR A 682 -1.86 -2.49 -24.74
C THR A 682 -0.44 -2.85 -24.33
N LEU A 683 0.02 -2.50 -23.13
CA LEU A 683 1.32 -2.94 -22.60
C LEU A 683 1.43 -4.48 -22.57
N ASN A 684 0.38 -5.15 -22.10
CA ASN A 684 0.30 -6.61 -22.07
C ASN A 684 0.36 -7.23 -23.48
N GLN A 685 -0.33 -6.62 -24.44
CA GLN A 685 -0.25 -7.02 -25.84
C GLN A 685 1.18 -6.88 -26.39
N MET A 686 1.87 -5.78 -26.10
CA MET A 686 3.26 -5.58 -26.55
C MET A 686 4.19 -6.63 -25.94
N GLY A 687 4.05 -6.92 -24.65
CA GLY A 687 4.86 -7.94 -23.99
C GLY A 687 4.59 -9.35 -24.52
N ARG A 688 3.33 -9.70 -24.85
CA ARG A 688 3.00 -10.99 -25.48
C ARG A 688 3.56 -11.12 -26.88
N LEU A 689 3.49 -10.07 -27.69
CA LEU A 689 4.12 -10.06 -29.02
C LEU A 689 5.61 -10.39 -28.94
N VAL A 690 6.32 -9.88 -27.93
CA VAL A 690 7.72 -10.23 -27.69
C VAL A 690 7.87 -11.70 -27.27
N ALA A 691 7.06 -12.17 -26.33
CA ALA A 691 7.09 -13.56 -25.85
C ALA A 691 6.80 -14.59 -26.97
N ASP A 692 5.94 -14.23 -27.92
CA ASP A 692 5.55 -15.05 -29.08
C ASP A 692 6.55 -14.93 -30.26
N GLY A 693 7.70 -14.28 -30.07
CA GLY A 693 8.74 -14.13 -31.09
C GLY A 693 8.48 -13.04 -32.13
N SER A 694 7.41 -12.23 -31.97
CA SER A 694 7.00 -11.14 -32.87
C SER A 694 7.48 -9.77 -32.37
N GLN A 695 8.70 -9.68 -31.84
CA GLN A 695 9.22 -8.49 -31.16
C GLN A 695 9.24 -7.20 -32.00
N ASP A 696 9.34 -7.30 -33.32
CA ASP A 696 9.32 -6.14 -34.23
C ASP A 696 7.94 -5.47 -34.29
N GLN A 697 6.88 -6.19 -33.90
CA GLN A 697 5.53 -5.66 -33.78
C GLN A 697 5.28 -4.94 -32.45
N ALA A 698 6.24 -4.97 -31.53
CA ALA A 698 6.18 -4.30 -30.22
C ALA A 698 6.99 -2.99 -30.20
N SER A 699 7.08 -2.28 -31.32
CA SER A 699 7.73 -0.95 -31.35
C SER A 699 6.85 0.12 -30.71
N PHE A 700 7.45 1.27 -30.35
CA PHE A 700 6.69 2.38 -29.74
C PHE A 700 5.58 2.91 -30.65
N ASP A 701 5.82 3.01 -31.96
CA ASP A 701 4.80 3.46 -32.91
C ASP A 701 3.64 2.45 -33.02
N LYS A 702 3.92 1.14 -32.90
CA LYS A 702 2.87 0.10 -32.85
C LYS A 702 2.08 0.17 -31.55
N PHE A 703 2.76 0.37 -30.43
CA PHE A 703 2.11 0.64 -29.13
C PHE A 703 1.18 1.85 -29.22
N LEU A 704 1.65 2.98 -29.73
CA LEU A 704 0.83 4.19 -29.88
C LEU A 704 -0.35 3.97 -30.82
N THR A 705 -0.14 3.27 -31.94
CA THR A 705 -1.23 2.96 -32.87
C THR A 705 -2.31 2.11 -32.20
N ALA A 706 -1.91 1.04 -31.51
CA ALA A 706 -2.84 0.17 -30.79
C ALA A 706 -3.57 0.92 -29.67
N LEU A 707 -2.85 1.73 -28.90
CA LEU A 707 -3.43 2.56 -27.83
C LEU A 707 -4.42 3.57 -28.41
N LYS A 708 -4.07 4.29 -29.48
CA LYS A 708 -4.96 5.27 -30.14
C LYS A 708 -6.26 4.62 -30.61
N THR A 709 -6.17 3.45 -31.25
CA THR A 709 -7.36 2.71 -31.69
C THR A 709 -8.27 2.36 -30.52
N LYS A 710 -7.71 1.83 -29.43
CA LYS A 710 -8.46 1.48 -28.22
C LYS A 710 -9.09 2.69 -27.53
N LEU A 711 -8.34 3.78 -27.38
CA LEU A 711 -8.84 5.03 -26.80
C LEU A 711 -9.97 5.64 -27.64
N ASN A 712 -9.87 5.58 -28.98
CA ASN A 712 -10.93 6.04 -29.86
C ASN A 712 -12.19 5.17 -29.71
N SER A 713 -12.06 3.85 -29.65
CA SER A 713 -13.20 2.96 -29.39
C SER A 713 -13.83 3.21 -28.01
N ALA A 714 -13.01 3.46 -27.00
CA ALA A 714 -13.45 3.82 -25.64
C ALA A 714 -14.12 5.19 -25.55
N SER A 715 -13.93 6.08 -26.54
CA SER A 715 -14.56 7.40 -26.60
C SER A 715 -15.90 7.43 -27.35
N VAL A 716 -16.29 6.32 -27.98
CA VAL A 716 -17.55 6.17 -28.74
C VAL A 716 -18.67 5.54 -27.88
N SER A 717 -18.40 5.21 -26.61
CA SER A 717 -19.38 4.84 -25.57
C SER A 717 -19.47 5.92 -24.51
#